data_AF-A0A8R2HKT4-F1
#
_entry.id   AF-A0A8R2HKT4-F1
#
_cell.length_a   1.000
_cell.length_b   1.000
_cell.length_c   1.000
_cell.angle_alpha   90.00
_cell.angle_beta   90.00
_cell.angle_gamma   90.00
#
_symmetry.space_group_name_H-M   'P 1'
#
loop_
_entity.id
_entity.type
_entity.pdbx_description
1 polymer ?
#
loop_
_entity_poly.entity_id
_entity_poly.type
_entity_poly.pdbx_seq_one_letter_code
_entity_poly.pdbx_strand_id
1 'polypeptide(L)'
;MGAPKLEHVVVEDLIRMPRLKSFFITQAPLLHRVAPLPALPELRTFMITTSGLLEVPNLSHVHDSRKANTSLSYLQAIDLEGNHIKTIPSHALRVRADQVSLNYNLIEEVPKHAFKNAQISKLSFKGNTKLKRLDEHAFAGNLLLRQLDLSNTAITSLPTKGLEKLQILRIERTPSLKYIPSIYEFQQLEKAYLTHHFHCCAFKFPEIHNPARHKLYETQMAMMMQRCASIQKSQARKRRSLEPIRPVTDGAQTVTALEDDDASTMTASEEYENFEEYFSDSGSFEDDDQGEFHDIVNDTVVSISADCGNFNTRNRNVECTPASDALNPCEDVMGWSWLRASVWVVVAAAVVGNVAVLLVLLTNHTELTVPRFLMCNLAFSDLCTGLYLLMLAVVDLRSYGEFFNYAYNWQYGVGCKIAGFLSVFSGQLSVITLTIVTLERWFAITYAIYLERRISLSTAAKIMLGGWLFSSLMAGLPLLGVSDYSSTSICLPVESKDIGDVIYQGSLFLTNALAWVTIVVCYVQIYRSLGGGGENYGGRRAAAAAERRIANKMALLIGTDLLCWAPVAFFGVTALAGVPLVDVSHGKVLLVFFYPLNACANPFLYAILTKQYRRDFITLVARTGQCNWLVEKYKLSTTPPPTAHTNPSTPAQLMPLVDQKNHSQVSKEFSDFKA
;
A
#
# COMPACT_ATOMS: atom_id res chain seq x y z
N MET A 1 25.29 -37.84 -17.55
CA MET A 1 25.94 -38.57 -16.45
C MET A 1 24.89 -38.80 -15.38
N GLY A 2 24.72 -40.02 -14.87
CA GLY A 2 23.74 -40.30 -13.81
C GLY A 2 24.11 -39.58 -12.52
N ALA A 3 23.12 -39.23 -11.69
CA ALA A 3 23.36 -38.66 -10.37
C ALA A 3 24.21 -39.62 -9.51
N PRO A 4 25.16 -39.12 -8.70
CA PRO A 4 25.96 -39.96 -7.81
C PRO A 4 25.05 -40.70 -6.82
N LYS A 5 25.24 -42.03 -6.71
CA LYS A 5 24.49 -42.91 -5.81
C LYS A 5 25.06 -42.92 -4.39
N LEU A 6 25.36 -41.75 -3.84
CA LEU A 6 25.89 -41.63 -2.48
C LEU A 6 24.74 -41.67 -1.47
N GLU A 7 24.62 -42.76 -0.72
CA GLU A 7 23.56 -42.95 0.28
C GLU A 7 24.03 -42.63 1.70
N HIS A 8 25.30 -42.89 2.01
CA HIS A 8 25.87 -42.74 3.34
C HIS A 8 27.30 -42.21 3.29
N VAL A 9 27.68 -41.39 4.29
CA VAL A 9 29.06 -40.98 4.54
C VAL A 9 29.62 -41.84 5.65
N VAL A 10 30.69 -42.60 5.36
CA VAL A 10 31.37 -43.43 6.35
C VAL A 10 32.27 -42.54 7.21
N VAL A 11 31.85 -42.32 8.47
CA VAL A 11 32.54 -41.41 9.40
C VAL A 11 33.94 -41.88 9.77
N GLU A 12 34.19 -43.20 9.76
CA GLU A 12 35.49 -43.80 10.06
C GLU A 12 36.60 -43.34 9.11
N ASP A 13 36.26 -43.04 7.85
CA ASP A 13 37.20 -42.51 6.88
C ASP A 13 37.59 -41.07 7.19
N LEU A 14 36.68 -40.27 7.76
CA LEU A 14 36.94 -38.89 8.16
C LEU A 14 37.89 -38.81 9.36
N ILE A 15 37.88 -39.81 10.25
CA ILE A 15 38.83 -39.91 11.38
C ILE A 15 40.26 -40.04 10.86
N ARG A 16 40.45 -40.67 9.70
CA ARG A 16 41.78 -40.83 9.06
C ARG A 16 42.27 -39.55 8.38
N MET A 17 41.47 -38.49 8.34
CA MET A 17 41.78 -37.21 7.68
C MET A 17 41.80 -36.01 8.67
N PRO A 18 42.70 -35.99 9.67
CA PRO A 18 42.69 -34.97 10.73
C PRO A 18 43.02 -33.54 10.23
N ARG A 19 43.62 -33.42 9.03
CA ARG A 19 43.96 -32.15 8.39
C ARG A 19 42.95 -31.72 7.32
N LEU A 20 41.76 -32.31 7.32
CA LEU A 20 40.71 -31.96 6.35
C LEU A 20 40.26 -30.52 6.59
N LYS A 21 40.47 -29.67 5.58
CA LYS A 21 40.10 -28.25 5.63
C LYS A 21 38.73 -27.97 5.03
N SER A 22 38.32 -28.77 4.05
CA SER A 22 37.07 -28.55 3.35
C SER A 22 36.37 -29.87 3.05
N PHE A 23 35.08 -29.91 3.32
CA PHE A 23 34.21 -31.06 3.06
C PHE A 23 33.09 -30.62 2.12
N PHE A 24 33.02 -31.23 0.94
CA PHE A 24 32.05 -30.89 -0.10
C PHE A 24 31.33 -32.12 -0.59
N ILE A 25 30.00 -32.09 -0.56
CA ILE A 25 29.11 -33.03 -1.24
C ILE A 25 28.11 -32.21 -2.04
N THR A 26 27.99 -32.50 -3.32
CA THR A 26 27.00 -31.84 -4.19
C THR A 26 26.25 -32.88 -5.01
N GLN A 27 24.98 -32.60 -5.31
CA GLN A 27 24.16 -33.42 -6.20
C GLN A 27 23.98 -34.89 -5.73
N ALA A 28 23.89 -35.14 -4.43
CA ALA A 28 23.69 -36.48 -3.85
C ALA A 28 22.24 -36.67 -3.35
N PRO A 29 21.26 -36.97 -4.23
CA PRO A 29 19.84 -36.99 -3.88
C PRO A 29 19.45 -38.13 -2.92
N LEU A 30 20.26 -39.20 -2.84
CA LEU A 30 20.00 -40.33 -1.94
C LEU A 30 20.63 -40.15 -0.54
N LEU A 31 21.41 -39.09 -0.32
CA LEU A 31 22.05 -38.82 0.97
C LEU A 31 21.04 -38.16 1.91
N HIS A 32 20.32 -38.98 2.69
CA HIS A 32 19.25 -38.49 3.57
C HIS A 32 19.72 -38.02 4.94
N ARG A 33 20.80 -38.59 5.48
CA ARG A 33 21.36 -38.25 6.79
C ARG A 33 22.87 -38.38 6.78
N VAL A 34 23.52 -37.58 7.62
CA VAL A 34 24.97 -37.66 7.89
C VAL A 34 25.14 -37.99 9.36
N ALA A 35 25.85 -39.07 9.66
CA ALA A 35 26.16 -39.44 11.03
C ALA A 35 27.02 -38.33 11.70
N PRO A 36 26.99 -38.20 13.03
CA PRO A 36 27.73 -37.16 13.74
C PRO A 36 29.21 -37.14 13.35
N LEU A 37 29.71 -35.95 12.99
CA LEU A 37 31.09 -35.80 12.54
C LEU A 37 32.09 -35.97 13.70
N PRO A 38 33.28 -36.54 13.45
CA PRO A 38 34.34 -36.62 14.43
C PRO A 38 34.99 -35.24 14.61
N ALA A 39 35.92 -35.12 15.56
CA ALA A 39 36.69 -33.90 15.72
C ALA A 39 37.61 -33.67 14.49
N LEU A 40 37.36 -32.58 13.77
CA LEU A 40 38.10 -32.13 12.59
C LEU A 40 38.61 -30.70 12.85
N PRO A 41 39.75 -30.55 13.56
CA PRO A 41 40.20 -29.26 14.09
C PRO A 41 40.59 -28.25 13.01
N GLU A 42 41.03 -28.72 11.84
CA GLU A 42 41.41 -27.86 10.71
C GLU A 42 40.26 -27.56 9.73
N LEU A 43 39.05 -28.09 9.95
CA LEU A 43 37.92 -27.88 9.05
C LEU A 43 37.52 -26.41 9.04
N ARG A 44 37.37 -25.83 7.84
CA ARG A 44 36.97 -24.43 7.63
C ARG A 44 35.68 -24.34 6.82
N THR A 45 35.46 -25.27 5.89
CA THR A 45 34.29 -25.25 5.01
C THR A 45 33.57 -26.58 5.06
N PHE A 46 32.26 -26.54 5.34
CA PHE A 46 31.38 -27.71 5.30
C PHE A 46 30.20 -27.42 4.38
N MET A 47 30.12 -28.14 3.26
CA MET A 47 29.12 -27.89 2.24
C MET A 47 28.48 -29.20 1.79
N ILE A 48 27.16 -29.27 1.93
CA ILE A 48 26.33 -30.34 1.36
C ILE A 48 25.20 -29.66 0.63
N THR A 49 25.26 -29.55 -0.69
CA THR A 49 24.25 -28.80 -1.46
C THR A 49 23.55 -29.66 -2.50
N THR A 50 22.32 -29.27 -2.85
CA THR A 50 21.50 -29.94 -3.88
C THR A 50 21.43 -31.46 -3.64
N SER A 51 21.22 -31.87 -2.39
CA SER A 51 21.30 -33.27 -1.93
C SER A 51 20.04 -33.66 -1.15
N GLY A 52 19.92 -34.93 -0.78
CA GLY A 52 18.69 -35.50 -0.19
C GLY A 52 18.46 -35.25 1.30
N LEU A 53 19.23 -34.35 1.94
CA LEU A 53 19.39 -34.29 3.39
C LEU A 53 18.10 -33.86 4.09
N LEU A 54 17.67 -34.59 5.13
CA LEU A 54 16.39 -34.35 5.83
C LEU A 54 16.53 -33.56 7.15
N GLU A 55 17.71 -33.55 7.76
CA GLU A 55 18.01 -32.89 9.03
C GLU A 55 19.39 -32.23 8.99
N VAL A 56 19.58 -31.15 9.76
CA VAL A 56 20.90 -30.51 9.89
C VAL A 56 21.89 -31.49 10.57
N PRO A 57 23.07 -31.76 9.98
CA PRO A 57 24.06 -32.65 10.57
C PRO A 57 24.56 -32.11 11.91
N ASN A 58 24.88 -32.99 12.85
CA ASN A 58 25.44 -32.57 14.12
C ASN A 58 26.92 -32.15 13.96
N LEU A 59 27.18 -30.84 14.02
CA LEU A 59 28.51 -30.24 13.89
C LEU A 59 29.12 -29.80 15.24
N SER A 60 28.41 -30.01 16.35
CA SER A 60 28.82 -29.50 17.68
C SER A 60 30.22 -29.95 18.14
N HIS A 61 30.68 -31.13 17.71
CA HIS A 61 31.95 -31.72 18.13
C HIS A 61 33.08 -31.54 17.11
N VAL A 62 32.83 -30.90 15.97
CA VAL A 62 33.81 -30.74 14.88
C VAL A 62 35.08 -30.03 15.36
N HIS A 63 34.95 -29.14 16.35
CA HIS A 63 36.05 -28.35 16.89
C HIS A 63 36.32 -28.62 18.39
N ASP A 64 35.98 -29.81 18.90
CA ASP A 64 36.24 -30.17 20.32
C ASP A 64 37.74 -30.04 20.63
N SER A 65 38.07 -29.01 21.42
CA SER A 65 39.44 -28.50 21.63
C SER A 65 40.27 -29.36 22.58
N ARG A 66 39.74 -30.47 23.12
CA ARG A 66 40.44 -31.34 24.07
C ARG A 66 41.70 -32.02 23.52
N LYS A 67 41.97 -31.94 22.21
CA LYS A 67 43.13 -32.58 21.56
C LYS A 67 43.98 -31.66 20.67
N ALA A 68 43.64 -30.38 20.50
CA ALA A 68 44.29 -29.52 19.51
C ALA A 68 44.77 -28.19 20.13
N ASN A 69 46.07 -28.07 20.36
CA ASN A 69 46.77 -26.83 20.78
C ASN A 69 46.93 -25.85 19.60
N THR A 70 45.90 -25.67 18.78
CA THR A 70 45.92 -24.76 17.63
C THR A 70 44.95 -23.61 17.85
N SER A 71 45.50 -22.40 17.85
CA SER A 71 44.78 -21.14 17.91
C SER A 71 43.80 -21.03 16.73
N LEU A 72 42.50 -20.93 17.05
CA LEU A 72 41.35 -20.61 16.18
C LEU A 72 40.67 -21.79 15.47
N SER A 73 39.87 -22.56 16.23
CA SER A 73 38.83 -23.43 15.67
C SER A 73 37.62 -22.61 15.24
N TYR A 74 37.49 -22.32 13.94
CA TYR A 74 36.37 -21.58 13.37
C TYR A 74 36.02 -22.09 11.96
N LEU A 75 34.72 -22.19 11.68
CA LEU A 75 34.21 -22.48 10.34
C LEU A 75 34.03 -21.17 9.58
N GLN A 76 34.57 -21.08 8.38
CA GLN A 76 34.32 -19.97 7.48
C GLN A 76 32.90 -20.07 6.89
N ALA A 77 32.47 -21.26 6.47
CA ALA A 77 31.15 -21.43 5.88
C ALA A 77 30.57 -22.83 6.14
N ILE A 78 29.30 -22.86 6.52
CA ILE A 78 28.43 -24.04 6.51
C ILE A 78 27.35 -23.78 5.46
N ASP A 79 27.32 -24.57 4.40
CA ASP A 79 26.35 -24.42 3.33
C ASP A 79 25.55 -25.71 3.12
N LEU A 80 24.25 -25.63 3.43
CA LEU A 80 23.29 -26.71 3.34
C LEU A 80 22.16 -26.37 2.36
N GLU A 81 22.46 -25.54 1.37
CA GLU A 81 21.51 -25.06 0.38
C GLU A 81 20.91 -26.17 -0.51
N GLY A 82 19.61 -26.08 -0.79
CA GLY A 82 18.94 -26.92 -1.78
C GLY A 82 18.79 -28.38 -1.34
N ASN A 83 18.67 -28.64 -0.04
CA ASN A 83 18.36 -29.95 0.49
C ASN A 83 16.86 -30.11 0.81
N HIS A 84 16.51 -31.18 1.51
CA HIS A 84 15.14 -31.46 1.98
C HIS A 84 15.02 -31.32 3.49
N ILE A 85 15.81 -30.42 4.09
CA ILE A 85 15.89 -30.28 5.54
C ILE A 85 14.56 -29.76 6.08
N LYS A 86 13.98 -30.46 7.05
CA LYS A 86 12.74 -30.06 7.72
C LYS A 86 12.96 -29.58 9.15
N THR A 87 13.95 -30.15 9.82
CA THR A 87 14.18 -29.94 11.26
C THR A 87 15.60 -29.48 11.54
N ILE A 88 15.72 -28.52 12.46
CA ILE A 88 17.00 -28.01 12.96
C ILE A 88 17.12 -28.43 14.44
N PRO A 89 17.90 -29.48 14.75
CA PRO A 89 18.12 -29.87 16.14
C PRO A 89 18.87 -28.77 16.90
N SER A 90 18.43 -28.45 18.12
CA SER A 90 18.97 -27.35 18.95
C SER A 90 20.44 -27.50 19.38
N HIS A 91 21.03 -28.67 19.16
CA HIS A 91 22.42 -28.95 19.44
C HIS A 91 23.29 -29.02 18.18
N ALA A 92 22.70 -29.13 16.99
CA ALA A 92 23.44 -29.44 15.78
C ALA A 92 24.43 -28.33 15.37
N LEU A 93 24.07 -27.06 15.62
CA LEU A 93 24.83 -25.87 15.19
C LEU A 93 25.50 -25.12 16.35
N ARG A 94 25.89 -25.84 17.42
CA ARG A 94 26.72 -25.28 18.52
C ARG A 94 28.16 -25.10 18.07
N VAL A 95 28.38 -24.20 17.12
CA VAL A 95 29.66 -23.99 16.44
C VAL A 95 29.99 -22.52 16.32
N ARG A 96 31.27 -22.23 16.08
CA ARG A 96 31.76 -20.91 15.69
C ARG A 96 31.87 -20.85 14.17
N ALA A 97 31.01 -20.08 13.52
CA ALA A 97 30.97 -19.98 12.07
C ALA A 97 30.78 -18.53 11.59
N ASP A 98 31.44 -18.13 10.51
CA ASP A 98 31.14 -16.82 9.90
C ASP A 98 29.79 -16.85 9.17
N GLN A 99 29.51 -17.91 8.41
CA GLN A 99 28.27 -18.03 7.64
C GLN A 99 27.63 -19.42 7.75
N VAL A 100 26.30 -19.44 7.90
CA VAL A 100 25.46 -20.62 7.81
C VAL A 100 24.31 -20.37 6.82
N SER A 101 24.26 -21.17 5.75
CA SER A 101 23.20 -21.14 4.74
C SER A 101 22.31 -22.38 4.88
N LEU A 102 21.02 -22.16 5.11
CA LEU A 102 19.95 -23.16 5.10
C LEU A 102 18.94 -22.86 3.98
N ASN A 103 19.41 -22.22 2.91
CA ASN A 103 18.56 -21.74 1.81
C ASN A 103 17.87 -22.88 1.07
N TYR A 104 16.69 -22.59 0.50
CA TYR A 104 15.95 -23.49 -0.40
C TYR A 104 15.77 -24.91 0.18
N ASN A 105 15.36 -25.00 1.44
CA ASN A 105 15.05 -26.24 2.14
C ASN A 105 13.53 -26.37 2.38
N LEU A 106 13.12 -27.34 3.20
CA LEU A 106 11.72 -27.63 3.55
C LEU A 106 11.43 -27.32 5.02
N ILE A 107 12.12 -26.33 5.60
CA ILE A 107 11.96 -25.95 7.01
C ILE A 107 10.60 -25.27 7.18
N GLU A 108 9.82 -25.72 8.17
CA GLU A 108 8.49 -25.17 8.47
C GLU A 108 8.50 -24.27 9.72
N GLU A 109 9.40 -24.57 10.67
CA GLU A 109 9.53 -23.86 11.94
C GLU A 109 11.00 -23.87 12.41
N VAL A 110 11.45 -22.76 13.00
CA VAL A 110 12.72 -22.71 13.74
C VAL A 110 12.41 -22.85 15.23
N PRO A 111 12.82 -23.96 15.88
CA PRO A 111 12.45 -24.24 17.26
C PRO A 111 13.20 -23.35 18.25
N LYS A 112 12.69 -23.26 19.48
CA LYS A 112 13.35 -22.58 20.59
C LYS A 112 14.81 -23.02 20.76
N HIS A 113 15.70 -22.07 21.02
CA HIS A 113 17.11 -22.32 21.29
C HIS A 113 17.85 -23.09 20.19
N ALA A 114 17.37 -23.03 18.93
CA ALA A 114 18.01 -23.69 17.79
C ALA A 114 19.51 -23.32 17.66
N PHE A 115 19.85 -22.07 18.05
CA PHE A 115 21.19 -21.51 17.97
C PHE A 115 21.80 -21.15 19.32
N LYS A 116 21.34 -21.77 20.41
CA LYS A 116 21.89 -21.52 21.75
C LYS A 116 23.37 -21.93 21.81
N ASN A 117 24.20 -21.03 22.33
CA ASN A 117 25.67 -21.17 22.40
C ASN A 117 26.36 -21.22 21.03
N ALA A 118 25.67 -20.89 19.95
CA ALA A 118 26.30 -20.71 18.65
C ALA A 118 27.02 -19.36 18.58
N GLN A 119 28.08 -19.30 17.79
CA GLN A 119 28.80 -18.07 17.46
C GLN A 119 28.74 -17.89 15.94
N ILE A 120 27.53 -17.66 15.41
CA ILE A 120 27.26 -17.54 13.97
C ILE A 120 27.05 -16.07 13.62
N SER A 121 27.84 -15.55 12.68
CA SER A 121 27.78 -14.15 12.24
C SER A 121 26.67 -13.90 11.21
N LYS A 122 26.58 -14.73 10.17
CA LYS A 122 25.58 -14.62 9.09
C LYS A 122 24.73 -15.87 9.00
N LEU A 123 23.42 -15.71 9.03
CA LEU A 123 22.46 -16.81 8.95
C LEU A 123 21.43 -16.53 7.85
N SER A 124 21.16 -17.52 7.00
CA SER A 124 20.23 -17.39 5.89
C SER A 124 19.29 -18.58 5.80
N PHE A 125 17.98 -18.29 5.74
CA PHE A 125 16.89 -19.23 5.49
C PHE A 125 16.16 -18.94 4.18
N LYS A 126 16.80 -18.18 3.28
CA LYS A 126 16.19 -17.69 2.06
C LYS A 126 15.56 -18.80 1.24
N GLY A 127 14.33 -18.60 0.75
CA GLY A 127 13.66 -19.54 -0.13
C GLY A 127 13.04 -20.76 0.56
N ASN A 128 12.98 -20.80 1.89
CA ASN A 128 12.16 -21.77 2.62
C ASN A 128 10.69 -21.32 2.60
N THR A 129 9.97 -21.66 1.52
CA THR A 129 8.60 -21.18 1.27
C THR A 129 7.56 -21.69 2.27
N LYS A 130 7.88 -22.73 3.06
CA LYS A 130 7.01 -23.28 4.10
C LYS A 130 7.34 -22.78 5.51
N LEU A 131 8.41 -22.00 5.68
CA LEU A 131 8.81 -21.49 6.99
C LEU A 131 7.80 -20.44 7.46
N LYS A 132 6.97 -20.79 8.45
CA LYS A 132 5.87 -19.95 8.96
C LYS A 132 6.11 -19.40 10.36
N ARG A 133 6.76 -20.19 11.22
CA ARG A 133 6.95 -19.87 12.64
C ARG A 133 8.43 -19.78 12.99
N LEU A 134 8.77 -18.71 13.69
CA LEU A 134 10.04 -18.54 14.38
C LEU A 134 9.70 -18.46 15.86
N ASP A 135 10.20 -19.40 16.66
CA ASP A 135 10.01 -19.32 18.11
C ASP A 135 10.66 -18.05 18.68
N GLU A 136 10.03 -17.47 19.70
CA GLU A 136 10.49 -16.24 20.36
C GLU A 136 11.95 -16.31 20.83
N HIS A 137 12.41 -17.52 21.21
CA HIS A 137 13.77 -17.79 21.68
C HIS A 137 14.60 -18.56 20.64
N ALA A 138 14.19 -18.59 19.37
CA ALA A 138 14.88 -19.32 18.30
C ALA A 138 16.36 -18.91 18.17
N PHE A 139 16.62 -17.60 18.19
CA PHE A 139 17.96 -17.02 18.07
C PHE A 139 18.59 -16.65 19.42
N ALA A 140 17.88 -16.86 20.53
CA ALA A 140 18.37 -16.55 21.86
C ALA A 140 19.62 -17.38 22.20
N GLY A 141 20.66 -16.71 22.69
CA GLY A 141 21.94 -17.32 23.04
C GLY A 141 22.94 -17.44 21.89
N ASN A 142 22.63 -16.91 20.69
CA ASN A 142 23.65 -16.68 19.66
C ASN A 142 24.43 -15.40 19.98
N LEU A 143 25.75 -15.50 20.14
CA LEU A 143 26.55 -14.40 20.67
C LEU A 143 26.99 -13.37 19.61
N LEU A 144 26.97 -13.75 18.32
CA LEU A 144 27.61 -12.99 17.23
C LEU A 144 26.71 -12.71 16.02
N LEU A 145 25.39 -12.99 16.08
CA LEU A 145 24.51 -12.79 14.92
C LEU A 145 24.49 -11.33 14.46
N ARG A 146 25.01 -11.08 13.25
CA ARG A 146 25.08 -9.76 12.61
C ARG A 146 24.18 -9.64 11.40
N GLN A 147 23.99 -10.73 10.65
CA GLN A 147 23.16 -10.71 9.45
C GLN A 147 22.17 -11.88 9.45
N LEU A 148 20.92 -11.56 9.15
CA LEU A 148 19.82 -12.52 9.06
C LEU A 148 19.06 -12.30 7.76
N ASP A 149 18.94 -13.36 6.96
CA ASP A 149 18.16 -13.38 5.73
C ASP A 149 17.02 -14.39 5.83
N LEU A 150 15.79 -13.87 5.82
CA LEU A 150 14.52 -14.60 5.86
C LEU A 150 13.71 -14.35 4.58
N SER A 151 14.36 -13.89 3.50
CA SER A 151 13.68 -13.55 2.25
C SER A 151 13.04 -14.77 1.58
N ASN A 152 11.95 -14.56 0.84
CA ASN A 152 11.20 -15.62 0.17
C ASN A 152 10.73 -16.73 1.16
N THR A 153 10.31 -16.34 2.36
CA THR A 153 9.70 -17.25 3.36
C THR A 153 8.22 -16.91 3.55
N ALA A 154 7.54 -17.63 4.44
CA ALA A 154 6.13 -17.40 4.78
C ALA A 154 5.95 -17.03 6.26
N ILE A 155 6.96 -16.40 6.87
CA ILE A 155 6.93 -16.01 8.28
C ILE A 155 5.85 -14.95 8.51
N THR A 156 5.26 -14.99 9.70
CA THR A 156 4.15 -14.09 10.08
C THR A 156 4.56 -13.06 11.12
N SER A 157 5.59 -13.37 11.92
CA SER A 157 6.19 -12.51 12.93
C SER A 157 7.71 -12.73 13.02
N LEU A 158 8.41 -11.79 13.65
CA LEU A 158 9.82 -11.89 14.01
C LEU A 158 9.95 -12.05 15.53
N PRO A 159 10.91 -12.85 16.03
CA PRO A 159 11.18 -12.96 17.46
C PRO A 159 11.81 -11.68 18.01
N THR A 160 11.57 -11.35 19.29
CA THR A 160 12.19 -10.17 19.93
C THR A 160 13.55 -10.49 20.55
N LYS A 161 13.85 -11.75 20.87
CA LYS A 161 15.10 -12.15 21.56
C LYS A 161 16.20 -12.65 20.63
N GLY A 162 17.44 -12.27 20.92
CA GLY A 162 18.63 -12.72 20.20
C GLY A 162 18.93 -11.96 18.90
N LEU A 163 18.19 -10.88 18.62
CA LEU A 163 18.41 -10.00 17.47
C LEU A 163 19.04 -8.64 17.86
N GLU A 164 19.46 -8.46 19.12
CA GLU A 164 19.89 -7.17 19.65
C GLU A 164 21.15 -6.64 18.95
N LYS A 165 22.03 -7.56 18.53
CA LYS A 165 23.32 -7.29 17.85
C LYS A 165 23.24 -7.31 16.32
N LEU A 166 22.05 -7.51 15.76
CA LEU A 166 21.84 -7.62 14.33
C LEU A 166 22.14 -6.28 13.65
N GLN A 167 22.90 -6.30 12.56
CA GLN A 167 23.29 -5.14 11.74
C GLN A 167 22.53 -5.09 10.42
N ILE A 168 22.31 -6.26 9.80
CA ILE A 168 21.63 -6.38 8.50
C ILE A 168 20.48 -7.37 8.61
N LEU A 169 19.27 -6.88 8.34
CA LEU A 169 18.06 -7.71 8.25
C LEU A 169 17.56 -7.74 6.79
N ARG A 170 17.30 -8.93 6.25
CA ARG A 170 16.73 -9.13 4.91
C ARG A 170 15.46 -9.98 4.99
N ILE A 171 14.35 -9.42 4.54
CA ILE A 171 13.02 -10.00 4.49
C ILE A 171 12.34 -9.49 3.22
N GLU A 172 12.86 -9.87 2.07
CA GLU A 172 12.27 -9.52 0.77
C GLU A 172 11.28 -10.61 0.33
N ARG A 173 10.26 -10.25 -0.46
CA ARG A 173 9.24 -11.17 -1.01
C ARG A 173 8.60 -12.10 0.04
N THR A 174 8.25 -11.52 1.20
CA THR A 174 7.62 -12.21 2.34
C THR A 174 6.32 -11.48 2.71
N PRO A 175 5.27 -11.58 1.88
CA PRO A 175 4.05 -10.77 2.06
C PRO A 175 3.22 -11.16 3.28
N SER A 176 3.46 -12.34 3.87
CA SER A 176 2.80 -12.82 5.08
C SER A 176 3.25 -12.14 6.37
N LEU A 177 4.39 -11.43 6.35
CA LEU A 177 4.89 -10.72 7.53
C LEU A 177 4.03 -9.46 7.71
N LYS A 178 3.16 -9.50 8.72
CA LYS A 178 2.24 -8.40 9.00
C LYS A 178 2.93 -7.28 9.77
N TYR A 179 3.60 -7.62 10.87
CA TYR A 179 4.12 -6.70 11.87
C TYR A 179 5.65 -6.77 11.98
N ILE A 180 6.29 -5.66 12.34
CA ILE A 180 7.69 -5.62 12.76
C ILE A 180 7.74 -5.32 14.26
N PRO A 181 8.56 -6.04 15.06
CA PRO A 181 8.64 -5.79 16.50
C PRO A 181 9.20 -4.38 16.77
N SER A 182 9.21 -3.99 18.05
CA SER A 182 9.70 -2.68 18.44
C SER A 182 11.12 -2.45 17.92
N ILE A 183 11.34 -1.28 17.30
CA ILE A 183 12.66 -0.90 16.78
C ILE A 183 13.74 -0.82 17.87
N TYR A 184 13.33 -0.73 19.15
CA TYR A 184 14.22 -0.76 20.30
C TYR A 184 14.86 -2.12 20.57
N GLU A 185 14.27 -3.20 20.08
CA GLU A 185 14.86 -4.55 20.18
C GLU A 185 16.04 -4.70 19.22
N PHE A 186 16.10 -3.89 18.16
CA PHE A 186 17.20 -3.84 17.20
C PHE A 186 18.25 -2.79 17.61
N GLN A 187 19.14 -3.14 18.54
CA GLN A 187 20.07 -2.16 19.12
C GLN A 187 21.19 -1.71 18.17
N GLN A 188 21.60 -2.58 17.24
CA GLN A 188 22.76 -2.33 16.35
C GLN A 188 22.41 -2.40 14.86
N LEU A 189 21.12 -2.31 14.52
CA LEU A 189 20.67 -2.44 13.14
C LEU A 189 21.08 -1.21 12.33
N GLU A 190 21.71 -1.47 11.18
CA GLU A 190 22.20 -0.46 10.25
C GLU A 190 21.37 -0.47 8.96
N LYS A 191 21.01 -1.67 8.47
CA LYS A 191 20.30 -1.86 7.21
C LYS A 191 19.14 -2.85 7.33
N ALA A 192 18.00 -2.48 6.78
CA ALA A 192 16.81 -3.32 6.69
C ALA A 192 16.28 -3.36 5.25
N TYR A 193 16.25 -4.56 4.67
CA TYR A 193 15.61 -4.83 3.39
C TYR A 193 14.33 -5.59 3.68
N LEU A 194 13.19 -4.95 3.51
CA LEU A 194 11.87 -5.44 3.91
C LEU A 194 10.97 -5.59 2.68
N THR A 195 9.85 -6.28 2.85
CA THR A 195 8.88 -6.48 1.76
C THR A 195 7.94 -5.29 1.64
N HIS A 196 7.54 -4.73 2.78
CA HIS A 196 6.50 -3.70 2.87
C HIS A 196 7.09 -2.34 3.23
N HIS A 197 6.64 -1.28 2.54
CA HIS A 197 7.10 0.10 2.78
C HIS A 197 6.75 0.61 4.18
N PHE A 198 5.57 0.23 4.70
CA PHE A 198 5.09 0.69 6.00
C PHE A 198 5.89 0.09 7.17
N HIS A 199 6.62 -1.02 6.97
CA HIS A 199 7.57 -1.50 7.97
C HIS A 199 8.76 -0.55 8.16
N CYS A 200 9.14 0.20 7.11
CA CYS A 200 10.18 1.21 7.22
C CYS A 200 9.71 2.47 7.98
N CYS A 201 8.40 2.73 8.03
CA CYS A 201 7.83 3.84 8.81
C CYS A 201 8.13 3.71 10.31
N ALA A 202 8.24 2.47 10.82
CA ALA A 202 8.59 2.21 12.22
C ALA A 202 9.94 2.79 12.64
N PHE A 203 10.92 2.83 11.72
CA PHE A 203 12.24 3.42 11.99
C PHE A 203 12.25 4.94 11.88
N LYS A 204 11.32 5.51 11.10
CA LYS A 204 11.19 6.95 10.90
C LYS A 204 10.38 7.62 12.03
N PHE A 205 9.35 6.94 12.51
CA PHE A 205 8.43 7.42 13.54
C PHE A 205 8.33 6.42 14.71
N PRO A 206 9.42 6.22 15.48
CA PRO A 206 9.45 5.23 16.55
C PRO A 206 8.47 5.53 17.71
N GLU A 207 8.17 6.81 17.92
CA GLU A 207 7.22 7.32 18.90
C GLU A 207 5.76 6.93 18.59
N ILE A 208 5.37 6.98 17.32
CA ILE A 208 4.03 6.58 16.86
C ILE A 208 3.98 5.06 16.68
N HIS A 209 5.09 4.44 16.26
CA HIS A 209 5.19 2.98 16.17
C HIS A 209 4.95 2.37 17.55
N ASN A 210 5.83 2.47 18.55
CA ASN A 210 5.49 1.88 19.86
C ASN A 210 5.58 2.92 20.98
N PRO A 211 4.48 3.65 21.26
CA PRO A 211 4.48 4.75 22.24
C PRO A 211 4.90 4.30 23.63
N ALA A 212 4.42 3.13 24.09
CA ALA A 212 4.74 2.60 25.41
C ALA A 212 6.23 2.27 25.54
N ARG A 213 6.79 1.54 24.57
CA ARG A 213 8.22 1.18 24.55
C ARG A 213 9.12 2.39 24.32
N HIS A 214 8.69 3.35 23.49
CA HIS A 214 9.37 4.62 23.27
C HIS A 214 9.52 5.40 24.58
N LYS A 215 8.41 5.58 25.31
CA LYS A 215 8.42 6.25 26.61
C LYS A 215 9.31 5.54 27.64
N LEU A 216 9.29 4.20 27.65
CA LEU A 216 10.18 3.41 28.51
C LEU A 216 11.65 3.64 28.14
N TYR A 217 11.99 3.63 26.85
CA TYR A 217 13.34 3.91 26.36
C TYR A 217 13.80 5.33 26.71
N GLU A 218 12.95 6.34 26.52
CA GLU A 218 13.25 7.72 26.93
C GLU A 218 13.52 7.83 28.42
N THR A 219 12.68 7.19 29.24
CA THR A 219 12.84 7.16 30.70
C THR A 219 14.15 6.48 31.10
N GLN A 220 14.46 5.33 30.50
CA GLN A 220 15.72 4.60 30.72
C GLN A 220 16.93 5.45 30.32
N MET A 221 16.86 6.13 29.17
CA MET A 221 17.93 7.00 28.69
C MET A 221 18.14 8.20 29.61
N ALA A 222 17.05 8.84 30.07
CA ALA A 222 17.11 9.96 31.00
C ALA A 222 17.75 9.55 32.34
N MET A 223 17.35 8.40 32.91
CA MET A 223 17.95 7.84 34.11
C MET A 223 19.44 7.54 33.91
N MET A 224 19.82 6.98 32.76
CA MET A 224 21.23 6.70 32.43
C MET A 224 22.06 7.98 32.31
N MET A 225 21.55 9.01 31.61
CA MET A 225 22.22 10.31 31.51
C MET A 225 22.41 10.97 32.87
N GLN A 226 21.40 10.93 33.74
CA GLN A 226 21.49 11.44 35.11
C GLN A 226 22.57 10.71 35.92
N ARG A 227 22.61 9.37 35.83
CA ARG A 227 23.62 8.55 36.50
C ARG A 227 25.02 8.88 35.99
N CYS A 228 25.21 9.00 34.68
CA CYS A 228 26.50 9.37 34.11
C CYS A 228 26.94 10.80 34.45
N ALA A 229 26.02 11.76 34.49
CA ALA A 229 26.32 13.10 34.97
C ALA A 229 26.76 13.12 36.44
N SER A 230 26.15 12.28 37.29
CA SER A 230 26.54 12.13 38.70
C SER A 230 27.95 11.55 38.84
N ILE A 231 28.29 10.53 38.04
CA ILE A 231 29.63 9.90 38.01
C ILE A 231 30.67 10.92 37.54
N GLN A 232 30.40 11.64 36.45
CA GLN A 232 31.31 12.69 35.95
C GLN A 232 31.51 13.82 36.98
N LYS A 233 30.46 14.25 37.68
CA LYS A 233 30.57 15.23 38.78
C LYS A 233 31.41 14.72 39.94
N SER A 234 31.27 13.43 40.30
CA SER A 234 32.08 12.81 41.35
C SER A 234 33.56 12.75 40.96
N GLN A 235 33.88 12.39 39.72
CA GLN A 235 35.24 12.37 39.18
C GLN A 235 35.83 13.79 39.09
N ALA A 236 35.04 14.79 38.70
CA ALA A 236 35.46 16.20 38.65
C ALA A 236 35.72 16.79 40.04
N ARG A 237 34.94 16.41 41.07
CA ARG A 237 35.20 16.78 42.48
C ARG A 237 36.49 16.13 42.98
N LYS A 238 36.73 14.86 42.66
CA LYS A 238 37.98 14.15 43.01
C LYS A 238 39.22 14.80 42.36
N ARG A 239 39.10 15.31 41.12
CA ARG A 239 40.17 16.09 40.46
C ARG A 239 40.40 17.48 41.07
N ARG A 240 39.37 18.12 41.62
CA ARG A 240 39.50 19.44 42.28
C ARG A 240 40.05 19.38 43.71
N SER A 241 40.04 18.21 44.36
CA SER A 241 40.61 18.04 45.72
C SER A 241 42.07 17.58 45.73
N LEU A 242 42.74 17.53 44.58
CA LEU A 242 44.19 17.32 44.50
C LEU A 242 44.90 18.68 44.62
N GLU A 243 45.59 18.87 45.74
CA GLU A 243 46.35 20.09 46.08
C GLU A 243 47.59 20.24 45.16
N PRO A 244 48.06 21.46 44.84
CA PRO A 244 49.16 21.62 43.89
C PRO A 244 50.48 21.16 44.53
N ILE A 245 51.16 20.22 43.87
CA ILE A 245 52.53 19.80 44.22
C ILE A 245 53.45 21.02 44.05
N ARG A 246 54.04 21.50 45.16
CA ARG A 246 55.09 22.56 45.15
C ARG A 246 56.35 22.01 44.45
N PRO A 247 57.05 22.82 43.64
CA PRO A 247 58.30 22.38 43.04
C PRO A 247 59.42 22.42 44.09
N VAL A 248 60.01 21.27 44.39
CA VAL A 248 61.27 21.18 45.14
C VAL A 248 62.41 21.03 44.13
N THR A 249 63.29 22.03 44.10
CA THR A 249 64.55 22.02 43.37
C THR A 249 65.61 21.22 44.14
N ASP A 250 66.27 20.33 43.41
CA ASP A 250 67.63 19.77 43.56
C ASP A 250 68.15 19.27 44.91
N GLY A 251 68.52 17.98 44.93
CA GLY A 251 69.79 17.55 45.49
C GLY A 251 69.78 16.39 46.48
N ALA A 252 70.25 15.23 46.01
CA ALA A 252 70.93 14.15 46.75
C ALA A 252 70.11 13.14 47.62
N GLN A 253 69.98 11.95 47.02
CA GLN A 253 70.24 10.59 47.56
C GLN A 253 69.41 9.97 48.72
N THR A 254 68.75 8.88 48.30
CA THR A 254 68.61 7.54 48.91
C THR A 254 67.59 7.28 50.05
N VAL A 255 66.82 6.20 49.82
CA VAL A 255 66.46 5.09 50.72
C VAL A 255 64.94 4.78 50.77
N THR A 256 64.63 3.58 50.23
CA THR A 256 63.56 2.59 50.54
C THR A 256 62.19 3.02 51.09
N ALA A 257 61.13 2.50 50.45
CA ALA A 257 59.87 2.18 51.11
C ALA A 257 59.30 0.87 50.53
N LEU A 258 59.20 -0.14 51.40
CA LEU A 258 58.32 -1.31 51.31
C LEU A 258 57.08 -1.00 52.16
N GLU A 259 55.91 -1.50 51.69
CA GLU A 259 54.68 -1.84 52.44
C GLU A 259 53.86 -0.64 52.99
N ASP A 260 52.55 -0.47 52.81
CA ASP A 260 51.44 -1.42 52.67
C ASP A 260 50.22 -0.84 51.90
N ASP A 261 49.47 -1.77 51.28
CA ASP A 261 48.01 -1.90 51.10
C ASP A 261 47.10 -0.66 51.07
N ASP A 262 46.36 -0.48 49.95
CA ASP A 262 44.99 -1.02 49.81
C ASP A 262 44.44 -0.67 48.41
N ALA A 263 44.60 -1.60 47.46
CA ALA A 263 44.09 -1.48 46.10
C ALA A 263 42.67 -2.06 46.04
N SER A 264 41.65 -1.21 46.25
CA SER A 264 40.26 -1.58 45.96
C SER A 264 40.03 -1.63 44.44
N THR A 265 40.52 -2.71 43.84
CA THR A 265 40.16 -3.22 42.53
C THR A 265 38.88 -4.01 42.74
N MET A 266 37.71 -3.41 42.51
CA MET A 266 36.51 -4.23 42.34
C MET A 266 36.53 -4.80 40.92
N THR A 267 36.97 -6.04 40.90
CA THR A 267 36.95 -7.02 39.82
C THR A 267 35.60 -7.06 39.12
N ALA A 268 35.63 -6.84 37.81
CA ALA A 268 34.59 -7.29 36.89
C ALA A 268 34.78 -8.79 36.62
N SER A 269 34.64 -9.62 37.66
CA SER A 269 34.74 -11.07 37.55
C SER A 269 34.30 -11.73 38.87
N GLU A 270 33.02 -11.58 39.24
CA GLU A 270 32.32 -12.42 40.22
C GLU A 270 30.84 -11.97 40.30
N GLU A 271 30.10 -12.16 39.21
CA GLU A 271 28.63 -12.08 39.22
C GLU A 271 28.02 -12.91 38.07
N TYR A 272 28.61 -14.09 37.84
CA TYR A 272 28.07 -15.12 36.94
C TYR A 272 27.86 -16.41 37.73
N GLU A 273 26.95 -16.37 38.70
CA GLU A 273 26.21 -17.53 39.19
C GLU A 273 25.08 -16.98 40.10
N ASN A 274 23.84 -17.44 39.85
CA ASN A 274 22.55 -17.02 40.44
C ASN A 274 21.86 -15.75 39.88
N PHE A 275 21.07 -15.94 38.81
CA PHE A 275 19.65 -15.52 38.78
C PHE A 275 18.88 -16.27 37.66
N GLU A 276 18.73 -17.58 37.80
CA GLU A 276 17.65 -18.34 37.13
C GLU A 276 16.58 -18.64 38.20
N GLU A 277 15.50 -17.85 38.28
CA GLU A 277 14.17 -18.37 38.67
C GLU A 277 13.03 -17.32 38.50
N TYR A 278 12.07 -17.67 37.62
CA TYR A 278 10.61 -17.39 37.64
C TYR A 278 10.09 -15.91 37.62
N PHE A 279 9.01 -15.51 36.91
CA PHE A 279 7.98 -16.13 36.03
C PHE A 279 7.17 -14.97 35.35
N SER A 280 6.76 -15.09 34.07
CA SER A 280 5.36 -15.29 33.56
C SER A 280 4.51 -14.00 33.50
N ASP A 281 3.58 -13.72 32.57
CA ASP A 281 2.84 -14.52 31.59
C ASP A 281 2.27 -13.58 30.49
N SER A 282 2.28 -13.98 29.21
CA SER A 282 1.15 -14.51 28.40
C SER A 282 0.19 -13.48 27.79
N GLY A 283 0.14 -13.49 26.47
CA GLY A 283 -1.06 -13.25 25.68
C GLY A 283 -1.12 -14.31 24.59
N SER A 284 -2.04 -15.26 24.75
CA SER A 284 -2.44 -16.22 23.73
C SER A 284 -2.82 -15.52 22.43
N PHE A 285 -2.46 -16.13 21.31
CA PHE A 285 -2.91 -15.77 19.97
C PHE A 285 -4.43 -16.02 19.88
N GLU A 286 -5.23 -15.03 20.26
CA GLU A 286 -6.62 -14.92 19.81
C GLU A 286 -6.65 -13.85 18.72
N ASP A 287 -7.19 -14.24 17.56
CA ASP A 287 -7.53 -13.33 16.46
C ASP A 287 -8.56 -12.31 16.98
N ASP A 288 -8.09 -11.16 17.49
CA ASP A 288 -8.95 -10.00 17.68
C ASP A 288 -8.75 -9.01 16.53
N ASP A 289 -9.86 -8.75 15.82
CA ASP A 289 -9.97 -8.10 14.52
C ASP A 289 -9.88 -6.57 14.65
N GLN A 290 -8.97 -6.06 15.50
CA GLN A 290 -8.82 -4.63 15.79
C GLN A 290 -7.36 -4.17 15.79
N GLY A 291 -6.89 -3.81 14.59
CA GLY A 291 -6.30 -2.49 14.34
C GLY A 291 -4.93 -2.08 14.89
N GLU A 292 -4.27 -2.80 15.80
CA GLU A 292 -3.00 -2.34 16.38
C GLU A 292 -1.77 -3.15 15.95
N PHE A 293 -0.68 -2.44 15.65
CA PHE A 293 0.57 -3.00 15.07
C PHE A 293 1.58 -3.48 16.14
N HIS A 294 1.16 -3.62 17.41
CA HIS A 294 2.05 -3.88 18.54
C HIS A 294 1.54 -4.96 19.49
N ASP A 295 2.50 -5.64 20.13
CA ASP A 295 2.24 -6.46 21.31
C ASP A 295 2.08 -5.58 22.57
N ILE A 296 1.17 -6.00 23.46
CA ILE A 296 1.00 -5.41 24.79
C ILE A 296 2.20 -5.79 25.65
N VAL A 297 2.94 -4.81 26.17
CA VAL A 297 4.10 -5.03 27.06
C VAL A 297 3.69 -4.83 28.52
N ASN A 298 3.98 -5.80 29.39
CA ASN A 298 3.90 -5.62 30.85
C ASN A 298 5.12 -4.88 31.41
N ASP A 299 4.87 -3.94 32.33
CA ASP A 299 5.87 -3.13 33.02
C ASP A 299 6.82 -3.99 33.87
N THR A 300 7.98 -4.36 33.33
CA THR A 300 9.10 -4.86 34.15
C THR A 300 10.35 -4.02 33.93
N VAL A 301 10.78 -3.37 35.01
CA VAL A 301 11.97 -2.52 35.08
C VAL A 301 13.23 -3.39 34.95
N VAL A 302 13.93 -3.27 33.82
CA VAL A 302 15.24 -3.90 33.61
C VAL A 302 16.31 -3.13 34.40
N SER A 303 17.19 -3.86 35.11
CA SER A 303 18.32 -3.31 35.85
C SER A 303 19.34 -2.62 34.92
N ILE A 304 19.60 -1.33 35.16
CA ILE A 304 20.49 -0.50 34.32
C ILE A 304 21.94 -0.60 34.82
N SER A 305 22.78 -1.30 34.05
CA SER A 305 24.25 -1.14 34.08
C SER A 305 24.62 0.09 33.25
N ALA A 306 25.35 1.05 33.85
CA ALA A 306 25.71 2.32 33.18
C ALA A 306 27.21 2.40 32.94
N ASP A 307 27.63 2.17 31.69
CA ASP A 307 29.01 2.33 31.24
C ASP A 307 29.15 3.71 30.56
N CYS A 308 29.70 4.68 31.28
CA CYS A 308 29.63 6.09 30.90
C CYS A 308 30.72 6.49 29.89
N GLY A 309 30.43 6.30 28.60
CA GLY A 309 31.22 6.80 27.47
C GLY A 309 30.72 8.13 26.89
N ASN A 310 31.30 8.55 25.75
CA ASN A 310 30.84 9.72 25.01
C ASN A 310 29.50 9.37 24.31
N PHE A 311 28.37 9.81 24.88
CA PHE A 311 27.04 9.54 24.34
C PHE A 311 26.85 10.30 23.01
N ASN A 312 27.12 9.63 21.89
CA ASN A 312 26.52 10.04 20.64
C ASN A 312 25.05 9.61 20.67
N THR A 313 24.16 10.52 21.03
CA THR A 313 22.72 10.45 20.71
C THR A 313 22.54 10.63 19.20
N ARG A 314 23.21 9.79 18.41
CA ARG A 314 22.91 9.69 16.99
C ARG A 314 21.55 9.03 16.89
N ASN A 315 20.57 9.79 16.42
CA ASN A 315 19.39 9.25 15.78
C ASN A 315 19.87 8.06 14.92
N ARG A 316 19.48 6.84 15.29
CA ARG A 316 19.92 5.62 14.60
C ARG A 316 19.29 5.65 13.23
N ASN A 317 20.00 6.20 12.26
CA ASN A 317 19.50 6.31 10.90
C ASN A 317 19.68 4.96 10.22
N VAL A 318 18.68 4.08 10.38
CA VAL A 318 18.63 2.76 9.74
C VAL A 318 18.31 2.97 8.26
N GLU A 319 19.15 2.46 7.37
CA GLU A 319 18.87 2.43 5.94
C GLU A 319 17.81 1.36 5.67
N CYS A 320 16.56 1.77 5.47
CA CYS A 320 15.43 0.86 5.26
C CYS A 320 14.88 0.94 3.83
N THR A 321 14.61 -0.21 3.22
CA THR A 321 14.04 -0.34 1.87
C THR A 321 12.91 -1.36 1.85
N PRO A 322 11.82 -1.16 1.08
CA PRO A 322 11.53 0.01 0.25
C PRO A 322 11.12 1.23 1.08
N ALA A 323 11.56 2.42 0.67
CA ALA A 323 11.21 3.66 1.34
C ALA A 323 9.74 4.04 1.06
N SER A 324 9.08 4.70 2.02
CA SER A 324 7.76 5.30 1.84
C SER A 324 7.80 6.39 0.76
N ASP A 325 6.77 6.46 -0.07
CA ASP A 325 6.61 7.49 -1.11
C ASP A 325 5.23 8.16 -1.00
N ALA A 326 4.84 8.98 -1.98
CA ALA A 326 3.57 9.69 -1.91
C ALA A 326 2.33 8.82 -2.21
N LEU A 327 2.48 7.71 -2.94
CA LEU A 327 1.43 6.70 -3.18
C LEU A 327 1.36 5.68 -2.04
N ASN A 328 2.42 5.58 -1.24
CA ASN A 328 2.59 4.69 -0.10
C ASN A 328 3.15 5.48 1.11
N PRO A 329 2.34 6.37 1.70
CA PRO A 329 2.75 7.24 2.81
C PRO A 329 2.74 6.51 4.17
N CYS A 330 3.43 7.08 5.16
CA CYS A 330 3.40 6.59 6.54
C CYS A 330 2.23 7.14 7.36
N GLU A 331 2.00 8.46 7.27
CA GLU A 331 1.07 9.18 8.15
C GLU A 331 -0.34 9.23 7.55
N ASP A 332 -0.48 9.85 6.38
CA ASP A 332 -1.76 10.20 5.77
C ASP A 332 -1.83 9.74 4.30
N VAL A 333 -2.92 9.07 3.91
CA VAL A 333 -3.18 8.63 2.53
C VAL A 333 -3.18 9.83 1.57
N MET A 334 -3.93 10.88 1.90
CA MET A 334 -4.02 12.10 1.08
C MET A 334 -2.80 13.02 1.25
N GLY A 335 -2.23 13.08 2.46
CA GLY A 335 -1.04 13.86 2.81
C GLY A 335 -1.26 15.38 2.91
N TRP A 336 -2.00 16.01 2.00
CA TRP A 336 -2.18 17.47 1.99
C TRP A 336 -3.56 17.86 2.51
N SER A 337 -3.62 18.84 3.42
CA SER A 337 -4.86 19.31 4.03
C SER A 337 -5.90 19.83 3.02
N TRP A 338 -5.45 20.57 2.00
CA TRP A 338 -6.35 21.09 0.95
C TRP A 338 -6.88 19.97 0.06
N LEU A 339 -6.07 18.93 -0.19
CA LEU A 339 -6.45 17.80 -1.03
C LEU A 339 -7.54 17.00 -0.31
N ARG A 340 -7.36 16.72 0.99
CA ARG A 340 -8.36 16.09 1.84
C ARG A 340 -9.70 16.84 1.82
N ALA A 341 -9.68 18.15 2.05
CA ALA A 341 -10.90 18.97 2.01
C ALA A 341 -11.58 18.93 0.63
N SER A 342 -10.79 19.01 -0.44
CA SER A 342 -11.28 18.97 -1.82
C SER A 342 -11.91 17.61 -2.17
N VAL A 343 -11.32 16.50 -1.73
CA VAL A 343 -11.85 15.14 -1.97
C VAL A 343 -13.24 14.98 -1.37
N TRP A 344 -13.51 15.48 -0.16
CA TRP A 344 -14.85 15.43 0.44
C TRP A 344 -15.90 16.19 -0.39
N VAL A 345 -15.53 17.33 -0.96
CA VAL A 345 -16.42 18.09 -1.86
C VAL A 345 -16.70 17.32 -3.15
N VAL A 346 -15.66 16.72 -3.74
CA VAL A 346 -15.77 15.87 -4.95
C VAL A 346 -16.66 14.66 -4.68
N VAL A 347 -16.44 13.95 -3.57
CA VAL A 347 -17.27 12.80 -3.15
C VAL A 347 -18.73 13.19 -3.01
N ALA A 348 -19.02 14.28 -2.30
CA ALA A 348 -20.38 14.76 -2.11
C ALA A 348 -21.05 15.09 -3.45
N ALA A 349 -20.36 15.80 -4.34
CA ALA A 349 -20.87 16.15 -5.67
C ALA A 349 -21.12 14.91 -6.55
N ALA A 350 -20.16 13.98 -6.61
CA ALA A 350 -20.26 12.76 -7.41
C ALA A 350 -21.39 11.86 -6.93
N VAL A 351 -21.47 11.58 -5.62
CA VAL A 351 -22.48 10.66 -5.07
C VAL A 351 -23.86 11.28 -5.14
N VAL A 352 -24.05 12.50 -4.58
CA VAL A 352 -25.38 13.14 -4.54
C VAL A 352 -25.87 13.47 -5.94
N GLY A 353 -24.99 14.01 -6.80
CA GLY A 353 -25.34 14.38 -8.16
C GLY A 353 -25.78 13.19 -9.00
N ASN A 354 -25.00 12.10 -9.01
CA ASN A 354 -25.33 10.93 -9.83
C ASN A 354 -26.50 10.11 -9.26
N VAL A 355 -26.66 10.03 -7.94
CA VAL A 355 -27.88 9.46 -7.33
C VAL A 355 -29.12 10.26 -7.75
N ALA A 356 -29.06 11.60 -7.70
CA ALA A 356 -30.18 12.44 -8.13
C ALA A 356 -30.50 12.23 -9.63
N VAL A 357 -29.48 12.13 -10.49
CA VAL A 357 -29.68 11.85 -11.91
C VAL A 357 -30.37 10.50 -12.12
N LEU A 358 -29.91 9.44 -11.45
CA LEU A 358 -30.51 8.12 -11.53
C LEU A 358 -31.96 8.13 -11.03
N LEU A 359 -32.23 8.76 -9.88
CA LEU A 359 -33.59 8.87 -9.34
C LEU A 359 -34.54 9.58 -10.31
N VAL A 360 -34.13 10.71 -10.90
CA VAL A 360 -34.94 11.46 -11.87
C VAL A 360 -35.22 10.63 -13.12
N LEU A 361 -34.21 9.96 -13.65
CA LEU A 361 -34.33 9.21 -14.90
C LEU A 361 -35.12 7.91 -14.74
N LEU A 362 -35.02 7.25 -13.59
CA LEU A 362 -35.69 5.98 -13.31
C LEU A 362 -37.13 6.15 -12.78
N THR A 363 -37.43 7.25 -12.07
CA THR A 363 -38.76 7.49 -11.50
C THR A 363 -39.76 8.04 -12.54
N ASN A 364 -39.27 8.67 -13.60
CA ASN A 364 -40.15 9.23 -14.61
C ASN A 364 -40.69 8.16 -15.57
N HIS A 365 -42.01 7.95 -15.58
CA HIS A 365 -42.71 6.94 -16.40
C HIS A 365 -42.76 7.25 -17.91
N THR A 366 -41.97 8.20 -18.40
CA THR A 366 -41.83 8.44 -19.84
C THR A 366 -41.08 7.29 -20.52
N GLU A 367 -41.37 7.02 -21.79
CA GLU A 367 -40.66 5.98 -22.56
C GLU A 367 -39.12 6.13 -22.51
N LEU A 368 -38.43 5.01 -22.30
CA LEU A 368 -36.97 4.94 -22.24
C LEU A 368 -36.36 5.11 -23.64
N THR A 369 -35.89 6.32 -23.94
CA THR A 369 -35.12 6.58 -25.16
C THR A 369 -33.66 6.15 -25.00
N VAL A 370 -32.98 5.83 -26.12
CA VAL A 370 -31.56 5.41 -26.11
C VAL A 370 -30.65 6.40 -25.38
N PRO A 371 -30.74 7.73 -25.60
CA PRO A 371 -29.90 8.67 -24.86
C PRO A 371 -30.17 8.68 -23.35
N ARG A 372 -31.41 8.45 -22.91
CA ARG A 372 -31.75 8.34 -21.48
C ARG A 372 -31.15 7.08 -20.87
N PHE A 373 -31.25 5.96 -21.59
CA PHE A 373 -30.61 4.71 -21.19
C PHE A 373 -29.09 4.85 -21.05
N LEU A 374 -28.42 5.51 -22.00
CA LEU A 374 -26.98 5.75 -21.94
C LEU A 374 -26.60 6.73 -20.80
N MET A 375 -27.39 7.78 -20.55
CA MET A 375 -27.19 8.67 -19.40
C MET A 375 -27.33 7.93 -18.07
N CYS A 376 -28.23 6.97 -17.95
CA CYS A 376 -28.33 6.13 -16.73
C CYS A 376 -27.06 5.29 -16.53
N ASN A 377 -26.53 4.67 -17.59
CA ASN A 377 -25.29 3.89 -17.51
C ASN A 377 -24.10 4.79 -17.12
N LEU A 378 -24.01 5.99 -17.68
CA LEU A 378 -22.96 6.95 -17.35
C LEU A 378 -23.06 7.42 -15.89
N ALA A 379 -24.25 7.79 -15.43
CA ALA A 379 -24.48 8.16 -14.02
C ALA A 379 -24.20 7.02 -13.04
N PHE A 380 -24.51 5.77 -13.41
CA PHE A 380 -24.15 4.59 -12.61
C PHE A 380 -22.63 4.40 -12.53
N SER A 381 -21.93 4.56 -13.66
CA SER A 381 -20.48 4.50 -13.72
C SER A 381 -19.83 5.56 -12.82
N ASP A 382 -20.29 6.81 -12.94
CA ASP A 382 -19.77 7.93 -12.14
C ASP A 382 -20.10 7.80 -10.65
N LEU A 383 -21.24 7.19 -10.31
CA LEU A 383 -21.58 6.82 -8.93
C LEU A 383 -20.57 5.82 -8.36
N CYS A 384 -20.14 4.81 -9.15
CA CYS A 384 -19.10 3.86 -8.71
C CYS A 384 -17.77 4.57 -8.43
N THR A 385 -17.39 5.56 -9.25
CA THR A 385 -16.21 6.42 -8.97
C THR A 385 -16.39 7.21 -7.68
N GLY A 386 -17.59 7.75 -7.42
CA GLY A 386 -17.92 8.44 -6.18
C GLY A 386 -17.82 7.54 -4.94
N LEU A 387 -18.28 6.29 -5.03
CA LEU A 387 -18.17 5.29 -3.96
C LEU A 387 -16.72 4.89 -3.71
N TYR A 388 -15.93 4.69 -4.76
CA TYR A 388 -14.48 4.45 -4.65
C TYR A 388 -13.79 5.58 -3.86
N LEU A 389 -14.04 6.85 -4.23
CA LEU A 389 -13.46 7.99 -3.51
C LEU A 389 -13.98 8.11 -2.07
N LEU A 390 -15.24 7.78 -1.83
CA LEU A 390 -15.78 7.74 -0.48
C LEU A 390 -15.03 6.72 0.39
N MET A 391 -14.71 5.54 -0.14
CA MET A 391 -13.89 4.55 0.58
C MET A 391 -12.51 5.12 0.94
N LEU A 392 -11.83 5.77 -0.01
CA LEU A 392 -10.53 6.40 0.26
C LEU A 392 -10.62 7.51 1.31
N ALA A 393 -11.65 8.36 1.23
CA ALA A 393 -11.86 9.46 2.17
C ALA A 393 -12.16 8.95 3.60
N VAL A 394 -12.91 7.85 3.72
CA VAL A 394 -13.18 7.22 5.02
C VAL A 394 -11.92 6.62 5.62
N VAL A 395 -11.10 5.93 4.83
CA VAL A 395 -9.82 5.36 5.32
C VAL A 395 -8.87 6.46 5.76
N ASP A 396 -8.72 7.53 4.96
CA ASP A 396 -7.88 8.68 5.32
C ASP A 396 -8.33 9.35 6.63
N LEU A 397 -9.64 9.46 6.88
CA LEU A 397 -10.16 9.98 8.16
C LEU A 397 -9.92 9.02 9.34
N ARG A 398 -10.08 7.71 9.11
CA ARG A 398 -9.95 6.68 10.17
C ARG A 398 -8.51 6.47 10.60
N SER A 399 -7.58 6.63 9.68
CA SER A 399 -6.15 6.33 9.86
C SER A 399 -5.30 7.60 9.95
N TYR A 400 -5.92 8.71 10.32
CA TYR A 400 -5.28 10.04 10.33
C TYR A 400 -4.01 10.05 11.17
N GLY A 401 -2.88 10.42 10.57
CA GLY A 401 -1.57 10.49 11.20
C GLY A 401 -0.88 9.14 11.44
N GLU A 402 -1.59 8.02 11.32
CA GLU A 402 -1.12 6.69 11.70
C GLU A 402 -1.43 5.62 10.64
N PHE A 403 -1.47 6.00 9.36
CA PHE A 403 -1.85 5.08 8.27
C PHE A 403 -1.03 3.80 8.21
N PHE A 404 0.27 3.86 8.55
CA PHE A 404 1.14 2.69 8.54
C PHE A 404 0.64 1.53 9.43
N ASN A 405 -0.12 1.80 10.51
CA ASN A 405 -0.74 0.78 11.37
C ASN A 405 -1.89 0.03 10.66
N TYR A 406 -2.61 0.75 9.79
CA TYR A 406 -3.75 0.22 9.04
C TYR A 406 -3.39 -0.24 7.62
N ALA A 407 -2.17 0.08 7.14
CA ALA A 407 -1.75 -0.10 5.75
C ALA A 407 -1.83 -1.56 5.29
N TYR A 408 -1.39 -2.52 6.10
CA TYR A 408 -1.48 -3.94 5.74
C TYR A 408 -2.93 -4.38 5.51
N ASN A 409 -3.81 -4.09 6.48
CA ASN A 409 -5.22 -4.48 6.43
C ASN A 409 -5.97 -3.76 5.32
N TRP A 410 -5.62 -2.52 5.02
CA TRP A 410 -6.21 -1.79 3.90
C TRP A 410 -5.74 -2.35 2.56
N GLN A 411 -4.43 -2.32 2.29
CA GLN A 411 -3.84 -2.65 0.98
C GLN A 411 -4.07 -4.12 0.60
N TYR A 412 -3.83 -5.06 1.51
CA TYR A 412 -3.97 -6.50 1.23
C TYR A 412 -5.36 -7.06 1.55
N GLY A 413 -6.18 -6.30 2.27
CA GLY A 413 -7.53 -6.69 2.64
C GLY A 413 -8.54 -6.59 1.49
N VAL A 414 -9.80 -6.85 1.81
CA VAL A 414 -10.91 -6.84 0.83
C VAL A 414 -11.27 -5.40 0.42
N GLY A 415 -11.07 -4.42 1.30
CA GLY A 415 -11.40 -3.02 1.05
C GLY A 415 -10.71 -2.46 -0.19
N CYS A 416 -9.39 -2.59 -0.27
CA CYS A 416 -8.63 -2.08 -1.41
C CYS A 416 -8.94 -2.82 -2.72
N LYS A 417 -9.22 -4.13 -2.65
CA LYS A 417 -9.66 -4.94 -3.80
C LYS A 417 -10.99 -4.45 -4.38
N ILE A 418 -11.97 -4.15 -3.51
CA ILE A 418 -13.26 -3.58 -3.94
C ILE A 418 -13.05 -2.17 -4.51
N ALA A 419 -12.26 -1.33 -3.85
CA ALA A 419 -11.97 0.03 -4.29
C ALA A 419 -11.33 0.07 -5.69
N GLY A 420 -10.28 -0.73 -5.90
CA GLY A 420 -9.59 -0.83 -7.19
C GLY A 420 -10.51 -1.39 -8.29
N PHE A 421 -11.31 -2.41 -7.97
CA PHE A 421 -12.33 -2.93 -8.91
C PHE A 421 -13.31 -1.83 -9.32
N LEU A 422 -13.90 -1.10 -8.36
CA LEU A 422 -14.86 -0.03 -8.63
C LEU A 422 -14.27 1.05 -9.51
N SER A 423 -13.03 1.48 -9.26
CA SER A 423 -12.37 2.54 -10.04
C SER A 423 -12.06 2.11 -11.48
N VAL A 424 -11.51 0.91 -11.69
CA VAL A 424 -11.19 0.45 -13.05
C VAL A 424 -12.48 0.16 -13.83
N PHE A 425 -13.45 -0.50 -13.18
CA PHE A 425 -14.75 -0.80 -13.77
C PHE A 425 -15.48 0.48 -14.19
N SER A 426 -15.55 1.47 -13.31
CA SER A 426 -16.20 2.75 -13.60
C SER A 426 -15.48 3.54 -14.68
N GLY A 427 -14.14 3.55 -14.69
CA GLY A 427 -13.35 4.24 -15.71
C GLY A 427 -13.62 3.65 -17.11
N GLN A 428 -13.58 2.32 -17.23
CA GLN A 428 -13.81 1.64 -18.50
C GLN A 428 -15.27 1.76 -18.97
N LEU A 429 -16.24 1.61 -18.06
CA LEU A 429 -17.64 1.71 -18.43
C LEU A 429 -18.01 3.15 -18.85
N SER A 430 -17.45 4.16 -18.18
CA SER A 430 -17.69 5.58 -18.50
C SER A 430 -17.20 5.93 -19.92
N VAL A 431 -15.95 5.57 -20.27
CA VAL A 431 -15.40 5.89 -21.61
C VAL A 431 -16.13 5.14 -22.73
N ILE A 432 -16.53 3.88 -22.51
CA ILE A 432 -17.31 3.11 -23.47
C ILE A 432 -18.70 3.74 -23.64
N THR A 433 -19.34 4.14 -22.54
CA THR A 433 -20.65 4.80 -22.57
C THR A 433 -20.58 6.13 -23.32
N LEU A 434 -19.56 6.97 -23.06
CA LEU A 434 -19.33 8.23 -23.77
C LEU A 434 -19.12 8.00 -25.26
N THR A 435 -18.34 6.99 -25.63
CA THR A 435 -18.13 6.59 -27.03
C THR A 435 -19.46 6.22 -27.71
N ILE A 436 -20.29 5.43 -27.04
CA ILE A 436 -21.60 5.03 -27.59
C ILE A 436 -22.55 6.23 -27.67
N VAL A 437 -22.54 7.14 -26.67
CA VAL A 437 -23.28 8.40 -26.73
C VAL A 437 -22.86 9.20 -27.96
N THR A 438 -21.56 9.32 -28.24
CA THR A 438 -21.11 10.04 -29.45
C THR A 438 -21.51 9.37 -30.75
N LEU A 439 -21.44 8.05 -30.82
CA LEU A 439 -21.86 7.30 -32.01
C LEU A 439 -23.37 7.46 -32.23
N GLU A 440 -24.19 7.33 -31.20
CA GLU A 440 -25.64 7.57 -31.28
C GLU A 440 -25.94 8.97 -31.82
N ARG A 441 -25.22 9.98 -31.34
CA ARG A 441 -25.40 11.37 -31.78
C ARG A 441 -24.93 11.61 -33.20
N TRP A 442 -23.80 11.04 -33.57
CA TRP A 442 -23.30 11.09 -34.93
C TRP A 442 -24.29 10.44 -35.90
N PHE A 443 -24.76 9.22 -35.61
CA PHE A 443 -25.77 8.55 -36.43
C PHE A 443 -27.07 9.36 -36.54
N ALA A 444 -27.58 9.89 -35.41
CA ALA A 444 -28.82 10.64 -35.38
C ALA A 444 -28.76 11.96 -36.17
N ILE A 445 -27.62 12.67 -36.16
CA ILE A 445 -27.44 13.95 -36.86
C ILE A 445 -27.10 13.74 -38.33
N THR A 446 -26.13 12.88 -38.64
CA THR A 446 -25.65 12.67 -40.02
C THR A 446 -26.69 11.97 -40.88
N TYR A 447 -27.48 11.05 -40.30
CA TYR A 447 -28.53 10.32 -41.00
C TYR A 447 -29.94 10.75 -40.58
N ALA A 448 -30.13 12.00 -40.14
CA ALA A 448 -31.41 12.53 -39.68
C ALA A 448 -32.59 12.33 -40.66
N ILE A 449 -32.31 12.12 -41.96
CA ILE A 449 -33.29 11.90 -43.03
C ILE A 449 -33.83 10.46 -43.06
N TYR A 450 -33.10 9.47 -42.52
CA TYR A 450 -33.49 8.05 -42.52
C TYR A 450 -33.92 7.62 -41.11
N LEU A 451 -35.21 7.80 -40.77
CA LEU A 451 -35.75 7.43 -39.45
C LEU A 451 -35.56 5.94 -39.11
N GLU A 452 -35.48 5.05 -40.10
CA GLU A 452 -35.31 3.59 -39.93
C GLU A 452 -33.90 3.15 -39.52
N ARG A 453 -32.89 4.05 -39.58
CA ARG A 453 -31.48 3.72 -39.27
C ARG A 453 -31.03 4.13 -37.87
N ARG A 454 -31.93 4.60 -36.99
CA ARG A 454 -31.56 4.93 -35.61
C ARG A 454 -31.21 3.67 -34.83
N ILE A 455 -30.23 3.79 -33.93
CA ILE A 455 -29.89 2.70 -33.01
C ILE A 455 -31.12 2.39 -32.17
N SER A 456 -31.64 1.17 -32.29
CA SER A 456 -32.76 0.71 -31.45
C SER A 456 -32.30 0.53 -30.01
N LEU A 457 -33.23 0.64 -29.05
CA LEU A 457 -32.93 0.40 -27.63
C LEU A 457 -32.37 -1.01 -27.40
N SER A 458 -32.91 -2.02 -28.09
CA SER A 458 -32.42 -3.40 -28.01
C SER A 458 -30.99 -3.54 -28.52
N THR A 459 -30.62 -2.84 -29.59
CA THR A 459 -29.25 -2.84 -30.11
C THR A 459 -28.31 -2.13 -29.13
N ALA A 460 -28.70 -0.96 -28.63
CA ALA A 460 -27.92 -0.23 -27.64
C ALA A 460 -27.70 -1.06 -26.35
N ALA A 461 -28.73 -1.76 -25.87
CA ALA A 461 -28.64 -2.63 -24.70
C ALA A 461 -27.65 -3.78 -24.92
N LYS A 462 -27.64 -4.42 -26.10
CA LYS A 462 -26.66 -5.47 -26.44
C LYS A 462 -25.23 -4.94 -26.49
N ILE A 463 -25.02 -3.77 -27.11
CA ILE A 463 -23.69 -3.13 -27.16
C ILE A 463 -23.23 -2.77 -25.75
N MET A 464 -24.11 -2.19 -24.93
CA MET A 464 -23.80 -1.88 -23.53
C MET A 464 -23.49 -3.13 -22.73
N LEU A 465 -24.23 -4.23 -22.90
CA LEU A 465 -23.91 -5.50 -22.24
C LEU A 465 -22.48 -5.96 -22.57
N GLY A 466 -22.05 -5.84 -23.82
CA GLY A 466 -20.65 -6.10 -24.20
C GLY A 466 -19.66 -5.18 -23.49
N GLY A 467 -19.97 -3.88 -23.40
CA GLY A 467 -19.18 -2.91 -22.63
C GLY A 467 -19.07 -3.28 -21.15
N TRP A 468 -20.18 -3.65 -20.51
CA TRP A 468 -20.20 -4.11 -19.12
C TRP A 468 -19.34 -5.34 -18.89
N LEU A 469 -19.42 -6.34 -19.77
CA LEU A 469 -18.59 -7.54 -19.70
C LEU A 469 -17.11 -7.20 -19.85
N PHE A 470 -16.75 -6.33 -20.80
CA PHE A 470 -15.38 -5.89 -20.99
C PHE A 470 -14.86 -5.11 -19.77
N SER A 471 -15.61 -4.14 -19.25
CA SER A 471 -15.22 -3.37 -18.06
C SER A 471 -15.06 -4.27 -16.83
N SER A 472 -15.95 -5.24 -16.66
CA SER A 472 -15.87 -6.21 -15.56
C SER A 472 -14.65 -7.12 -15.70
N LEU A 473 -14.34 -7.56 -16.92
CA LEU A 473 -13.13 -8.34 -17.20
C LEU A 473 -11.88 -7.53 -16.85
N MET A 474 -11.76 -6.30 -17.37
CA MET A 474 -10.60 -5.44 -17.14
C MET A 474 -10.40 -5.08 -15.66
N ALA A 475 -11.48 -4.90 -14.90
CA ALA A 475 -11.43 -4.69 -13.45
C ALA A 475 -11.18 -6.00 -12.66
N GLY A 476 -11.52 -7.15 -13.22
CA GLY A 476 -11.28 -8.46 -12.60
C GLY A 476 -9.84 -8.96 -12.75
N LEU A 477 -9.12 -8.56 -13.81
CA LEU A 477 -7.76 -9.08 -14.09
C LEU A 477 -6.76 -8.90 -12.93
N PRO A 478 -6.68 -7.74 -12.24
CA PRO A 478 -5.78 -7.62 -11.09
C PRO A 478 -6.19 -8.52 -9.91
N LEU A 479 -7.48 -8.83 -9.75
CA LEU A 479 -7.94 -9.77 -8.72
C LEU A 479 -7.55 -11.22 -9.03
N LEU A 480 -7.26 -11.54 -10.30
CA LEU A 480 -6.79 -12.85 -10.76
C LEU A 480 -5.26 -12.97 -10.77
N GLY A 481 -4.53 -11.93 -10.33
CA GLY A 481 -3.07 -11.93 -10.23
C GLY A 481 -2.33 -11.55 -11.52
N VAL A 482 -3.01 -10.94 -12.51
CA VAL A 482 -2.34 -10.36 -13.70
C VAL A 482 -1.63 -9.04 -13.37
N SER A 483 -2.18 -8.30 -12.40
CA SER A 483 -1.61 -7.11 -11.78
C SER A 483 -2.07 -7.07 -10.32
N ASP A 484 -1.77 -6.02 -9.57
CA ASP A 484 -2.14 -5.91 -8.15
C ASP A 484 -2.72 -4.54 -7.80
N TYR A 485 -3.83 -4.54 -7.07
CA TYR A 485 -4.40 -3.32 -6.48
C TYR A 485 -3.71 -2.96 -5.16
N SER A 486 -3.07 -3.92 -4.49
CA SER A 486 -2.49 -3.78 -3.16
C SER A 486 -1.18 -2.98 -3.16
N SER A 487 -0.56 -2.75 -4.32
CA SER A 487 0.74 -2.09 -4.45
C SER A 487 0.75 -0.61 -4.04
N THR A 488 -0.41 0.05 -4.06
CA THR A 488 -0.54 1.48 -3.71
C THR A 488 -1.64 1.69 -2.68
N SER A 489 -1.51 2.71 -1.82
CA SER A 489 -2.55 3.02 -0.81
C SER A 489 -3.87 3.50 -1.43
N ILE A 490 -3.85 3.99 -2.67
CA ILE A 490 -5.02 4.43 -3.44
C ILE A 490 -5.66 3.30 -4.27
N CYS A 491 -5.14 2.08 -4.20
CA CYS A 491 -5.74 0.89 -4.83
C CYS A 491 -5.79 0.92 -6.36
N LEU A 492 -4.86 1.65 -6.99
CA LEU A 492 -4.74 1.71 -8.45
C LEU A 492 -3.52 0.91 -8.93
N PRO A 493 -3.65 0.20 -10.06
CA PRO A 493 -2.58 -0.60 -10.65
C PRO A 493 -1.63 0.32 -11.43
N VAL A 494 -0.87 1.14 -10.71
CA VAL A 494 0.04 2.16 -11.30
C VAL A 494 1.49 1.69 -11.28
N GLU A 495 1.85 0.79 -10.37
CA GLU A 495 3.22 0.30 -10.25
C GLU A 495 3.50 -0.74 -11.35
N SER A 496 4.57 -0.55 -12.13
CA SER A 496 4.93 -1.41 -13.25
C SER A 496 6.24 -2.15 -12.95
N LYS A 497 6.18 -3.19 -12.11
CA LYS A 497 7.34 -4.01 -11.74
C LYS A 497 7.57 -5.15 -12.71
N ASP A 498 6.47 -5.80 -13.12
CA ASP A 498 6.49 -6.96 -14.00
C ASP A 498 6.00 -6.63 -15.42
N ILE A 499 6.38 -7.48 -16.37
CA ILE A 499 5.93 -7.36 -17.77
C ILE A 499 4.39 -7.45 -17.86
N GLY A 500 3.76 -8.23 -16.96
CA GLY A 500 2.30 -8.35 -16.85
C GLY A 500 1.62 -7.02 -16.54
N ASP A 501 2.14 -6.27 -15.57
CA ASP A 501 1.63 -4.94 -15.19
C ASP A 501 1.70 -3.96 -16.35
N VAL A 502 2.84 -3.93 -17.07
CA VAL A 502 3.06 -3.06 -18.22
C VAL A 502 2.05 -3.35 -19.34
N ILE A 503 1.83 -4.63 -19.66
CA ILE A 503 0.86 -5.04 -20.68
C ILE A 503 -0.56 -4.64 -20.27
N TYR A 504 -0.92 -4.91 -19.01
CA TYR A 504 -2.25 -4.58 -18.48
C TYR A 504 -2.51 -3.07 -18.51
N GLN A 505 -1.63 -2.26 -17.92
CA GLN A 505 -1.75 -0.80 -17.92
C GLN A 505 -1.74 -0.24 -19.36
N GLY A 506 -0.85 -0.75 -20.22
CA GLY A 506 -0.81 -0.39 -21.63
C GLY A 506 -2.13 -0.67 -22.35
N SER A 507 -2.80 -1.79 -22.05
CA SER A 507 -4.11 -2.11 -22.64
C SER A 507 -5.24 -1.17 -22.18
N LEU A 508 -5.21 -0.71 -20.92
CA LEU A 508 -6.15 0.29 -20.41
C LEU A 508 -5.98 1.64 -21.13
N PHE A 509 -4.73 2.12 -21.26
CA PHE A 509 -4.43 3.35 -21.98
C PHE A 509 -4.77 3.24 -23.47
N LEU A 510 -4.47 2.10 -24.11
CA LEU A 510 -4.78 1.87 -25.51
C LEU A 510 -6.29 1.89 -25.76
N THR A 511 -7.07 1.20 -24.93
CA THR A 511 -8.53 1.18 -25.04
C THR A 511 -9.11 2.59 -24.95
N ASN A 512 -8.62 3.37 -23.99
CA ASN A 512 -9.04 4.74 -23.82
C ASN A 512 -8.61 5.64 -25.00
N ALA A 513 -7.39 5.47 -25.52
CA ALA A 513 -6.92 6.21 -26.69
C ALA A 513 -7.77 5.92 -27.94
N LEU A 514 -8.16 4.67 -28.17
CA LEU A 514 -9.03 4.27 -29.29
C LEU A 514 -10.44 4.89 -29.14
N ALA A 515 -10.98 4.94 -27.93
CA ALA A 515 -12.23 5.62 -27.65
C ALA A 515 -12.15 7.11 -28.00
N TRP A 516 -11.08 7.80 -27.56
CA TRP A 516 -10.86 9.21 -27.89
C TRP A 516 -10.73 9.48 -29.38
N VAL A 517 -9.96 8.66 -30.10
CA VAL A 517 -9.84 8.78 -31.56
C VAL A 517 -11.21 8.63 -32.22
N THR A 518 -12.01 7.65 -31.78
CA THR A 518 -13.37 7.43 -32.30
C THR A 518 -14.28 8.64 -32.06
N ILE A 519 -14.27 9.18 -30.85
CA ILE A 519 -15.03 10.38 -30.46
C ILE A 519 -14.65 11.57 -31.35
N VAL A 520 -13.34 11.85 -31.50
CA VAL A 520 -12.85 12.96 -32.31
C VAL A 520 -13.27 12.82 -33.77
N VAL A 521 -13.10 11.63 -34.36
CA VAL A 521 -13.52 11.35 -35.74
C VAL A 521 -15.02 11.59 -35.91
N CYS A 522 -15.86 11.10 -34.99
CA CYS A 522 -17.30 11.31 -35.02
C CYS A 522 -17.66 12.80 -34.99
N TYR A 523 -17.04 13.60 -34.11
CA TYR A 523 -17.31 15.04 -34.04
C TYR A 523 -16.88 15.79 -35.29
N VAL A 524 -15.71 15.47 -35.84
CA VAL A 524 -15.25 16.05 -37.11
C VAL A 524 -16.28 15.79 -38.21
N GLN A 525 -16.85 14.59 -38.27
CA GLN A 525 -17.91 14.25 -39.24
C GLN A 525 -19.23 14.97 -38.95
N ILE A 526 -19.66 15.08 -37.68
CA ILE A 526 -20.83 15.87 -37.27
C ILE A 526 -20.70 17.31 -37.77
N TYR A 527 -19.58 17.99 -37.45
CA TYR A 527 -19.37 19.38 -37.85
C TYR A 527 -19.28 19.57 -39.36
N ARG A 528 -18.67 18.63 -40.09
CA ARG A 528 -18.66 18.64 -41.56
C ARG A 528 -20.06 18.49 -42.14
N SER A 529 -20.89 17.59 -41.59
CA SER A 529 -22.27 17.38 -42.04
C SER A 529 -23.16 18.61 -41.81
N LEU A 530 -22.94 19.34 -40.72
CA LEU A 530 -23.66 20.58 -40.39
C LEU A 530 -23.14 21.80 -41.18
N GLY A 531 -21.89 21.76 -41.67
CA GLY A 531 -21.25 22.85 -42.42
C GLY A 531 -21.43 22.78 -43.94
N GLY A 532 -21.42 21.58 -44.53
CA GLY A 532 -21.47 21.39 -46.00
C GLY A 532 -22.87 21.41 -46.63
N GLY A 533 -23.92 21.57 -45.83
CA GLY A 533 -25.30 21.21 -46.21
C GLY A 533 -26.29 22.36 -46.41
N GLY A 534 -25.91 23.51 -46.98
CA GLY A 534 -26.89 24.41 -47.60
C GLY A 534 -26.61 25.92 -47.51
N GLU A 535 -26.01 26.46 -48.57
CA GLU A 535 -26.06 27.90 -48.87
C GLU A 535 -27.43 28.36 -49.41
N ASN A 536 -28.33 27.47 -49.85
CA ASN A 536 -29.45 27.88 -50.73
C ASN A 536 -30.90 27.63 -50.26
N TYR A 537 -31.19 27.28 -49.00
CA TYR A 537 -32.59 27.25 -48.50
C TYR A 537 -32.70 27.64 -47.02
N GLY A 538 -33.31 28.80 -46.72
CA GLY A 538 -33.37 29.42 -45.39
C GLY A 538 -33.96 28.56 -44.27
N GLY A 539 -34.85 27.61 -44.57
CA GLY A 539 -35.45 26.70 -43.57
C GLY A 539 -34.48 25.64 -43.01
N ARG A 540 -33.51 25.17 -43.79
CA ARG A 540 -32.47 24.22 -43.33
C ARG A 540 -31.45 24.86 -42.40
N ARG A 541 -31.25 26.18 -42.50
CA ARG A 541 -30.28 26.93 -41.67
C ARG A 541 -30.70 27.01 -40.20
N ALA A 542 -32.00 27.17 -39.92
CA ALA A 542 -32.52 27.18 -38.55
C ALA A 542 -32.45 25.79 -37.88
N ALA A 543 -32.80 24.73 -38.63
CA ALA A 543 -32.66 23.34 -38.16
C ALA A 543 -31.19 22.96 -37.93
N ALA A 544 -30.29 23.27 -38.87
CA ALA A 544 -28.86 23.04 -38.72
C ALA A 544 -28.25 23.84 -37.55
N ALA A 545 -28.72 25.07 -37.30
CA ALA A 545 -28.31 25.85 -36.14
C ALA A 545 -28.80 25.24 -34.81
N ALA A 546 -29.99 24.65 -34.78
CA ALA A 546 -30.50 23.94 -33.61
C ALA A 546 -29.68 22.66 -33.33
N GLU A 547 -29.39 21.85 -34.35
CA GLU A 547 -28.54 20.66 -34.24
C GLU A 547 -27.11 21.01 -33.84
N ARG A 548 -26.54 22.10 -34.38
CA ARG A 548 -25.21 22.59 -33.98
C ARG A 548 -25.17 23.03 -32.52
N ARG A 549 -26.24 23.66 -32.01
CA ARG A 549 -26.35 23.99 -30.58
C ARG A 549 -26.39 22.73 -29.72
N ILE A 550 -27.05 21.67 -30.17
CA ILE A 550 -27.11 20.38 -29.47
C ILE A 550 -25.72 19.71 -29.49
N ALA A 551 -25.07 19.65 -30.64
CA ALA A 551 -23.73 19.10 -30.81
C ALA A 551 -22.68 19.82 -29.95
N ASN A 552 -22.72 21.16 -29.88
CA ASN A 552 -21.81 21.94 -29.03
C ASN A 552 -21.98 21.60 -27.53
N LYS A 553 -23.21 21.33 -27.08
CA LYS A 553 -23.45 20.93 -25.69
C LYS A 553 -22.88 19.55 -25.40
N MET A 554 -22.99 18.61 -26.33
CA MET A 554 -22.41 17.28 -26.18
C MET A 554 -20.89 17.33 -26.27
N ALA A 555 -20.34 18.18 -27.14
CA ALA A 555 -18.90 18.43 -27.21
C ALA A 555 -18.37 19.03 -25.90
N LEU A 556 -19.15 19.86 -25.19
CA LEU A 556 -18.77 20.36 -23.86
C LEU A 556 -18.69 19.23 -22.83
N LEU A 557 -19.68 18.32 -22.79
CA LEU A 557 -19.67 17.13 -21.91
C LEU A 557 -18.42 16.26 -22.11
N ILE A 558 -17.98 16.13 -23.34
CA ILE A 558 -16.86 15.29 -23.71
C ILE A 558 -15.53 16.01 -23.52
N GLY A 559 -15.50 17.32 -23.80
CA GLY A 559 -14.33 18.15 -23.54
C GLY A 559 -13.96 18.16 -22.06
N THR A 560 -14.95 18.15 -21.16
CA THR A 560 -14.68 18.08 -19.71
C THR A 560 -14.05 16.75 -19.31
N ASP A 561 -14.50 15.63 -19.88
CA ASP A 561 -13.88 14.31 -19.66
C ASP A 561 -12.43 14.29 -20.18
N LEU A 562 -12.20 14.78 -21.41
CA LEU A 562 -10.85 14.84 -22.00
C LEU A 562 -9.89 15.63 -21.12
N LEU A 563 -10.33 16.80 -20.65
CA LEU A 563 -9.49 17.68 -19.84
C LEU A 563 -9.14 17.07 -18.48
N CYS A 564 -10.03 16.27 -17.90
CA CYS A 564 -9.78 15.58 -16.64
C CYS A 564 -8.88 14.34 -16.84
N TRP A 565 -9.00 13.64 -17.97
CA TRP A 565 -8.27 12.41 -18.23
C TRP A 565 -6.90 12.61 -18.91
N ALA A 566 -6.74 13.69 -19.69
CA ALA A 566 -5.52 13.94 -20.47
C ALA A 566 -4.25 14.04 -19.61
N PRO A 567 -4.22 14.73 -18.45
CA PRO A 567 -3.03 14.75 -17.60
C PRO A 567 -2.63 13.36 -17.12
N VAL A 568 -3.61 12.56 -16.69
CA VAL A 568 -3.41 11.19 -16.19
C VAL A 568 -2.89 10.28 -17.29
N ALA A 569 -3.45 10.39 -18.50
CA ALA A 569 -2.98 9.65 -19.67
C ALA A 569 -1.53 9.98 -20.03
N PHE A 570 -1.23 11.28 -20.09
CA PHE A 570 0.08 11.76 -20.50
C PHE A 570 1.15 11.28 -19.53
N PHE A 571 0.98 11.53 -18.23
CA PHE A 571 1.97 11.13 -17.23
C PHE A 571 2.03 9.60 -17.05
N GLY A 572 0.90 8.90 -17.16
CA GLY A 572 0.86 7.43 -17.14
C GLY A 572 1.66 6.80 -18.29
N VAL A 573 1.50 7.30 -19.52
CA VAL A 573 2.27 6.82 -20.67
C VAL A 573 3.76 7.14 -20.53
N THR A 574 4.12 8.31 -20.00
CA THR A 574 5.55 8.66 -19.78
C THR A 574 6.19 7.76 -18.71
N ALA A 575 5.44 7.38 -17.67
CA ALA A 575 5.88 6.43 -16.67
C ALA A 575 6.09 5.03 -17.28
N LEU A 576 5.16 4.55 -18.13
CA LEU A 576 5.31 3.29 -18.85
C LEU A 576 6.49 3.27 -19.84
N ALA A 577 6.82 4.43 -20.42
CA ALA A 577 7.98 4.57 -21.31
C ALA A 577 9.32 4.62 -20.54
N GLY A 578 9.30 4.54 -19.20
CA GLY A 578 10.50 4.59 -18.36
C GLY A 578 11.05 5.99 -18.13
N VAL A 579 10.30 7.05 -18.48
CA VAL A 579 10.70 8.45 -18.31
C VAL A 579 9.62 9.20 -17.51
N PRO A 580 9.52 9.00 -16.19
CA PRO A 580 8.52 9.68 -15.38
C PRO A 580 8.82 11.18 -15.33
N LEU A 581 7.98 11.98 -16.01
CA LEU A 581 8.11 13.45 -16.05
C LEU A 581 7.48 14.16 -14.84
N VAL A 582 6.78 13.42 -13.99
CA VAL A 582 6.10 13.93 -12.79
C VAL A 582 6.50 13.08 -11.60
N ASP A 583 6.87 13.75 -10.51
CA ASP A 583 7.13 13.09 -9.24
C ASP A 583 5.87 12.37 -8.73
N VAL A 584 6.07 11.26 -8.03
CA VAL A 584 5.00 10.44 -7.43
C VAL A 584 4.02 11.29 -6.59
N SER A 585 4.54 12.32 -5.91
CA SER A 585 3.76 13.30 -5.11
C SER A 585 2.74 14.08 -5.93
N HIS A 586 3.15 14.59 -7.08
CA HIS A 586 2.25 15.33 -7.97
C HIS A 586 1.34 14.38 -8.75
N GLY A 587 1.83 13.17 -9.07
CA GLY A 587 1.02 12.09 -9.66
C GLY A 587 -0.19 11.72 -8.80
N LYS A 588 -0.03 11.66 -7.47
CA LYS A 588 -1.15 11.43 -6.55
C LYS A 588 -2.27 12.46 -6.72
N VAL A 589 -1.93 13.75 -6.84
CA VAL A 589 -2.93 14.81 -7.03
C VAL A 589 -3.73 14.59 -8.30
N LEU A 590 -3.07 14.17 -9.39
CA LEU A 590 -3.75 13.88 -10.66
C LEU A 590 -4.75 12.71 -10.53
N LEU A 591 -4.35 11.64 -9.85
CA LEU A 591 -5.16 10.43 -9.71
C LEU A 591 -6.33 10.58 -8.72
N VAL A 592 -6.13 11.34 -7.64
CA VAL A 592 -7.12 11.46 -6.57
C VAL A 592 -8.03 12.67 -6.76
N PHE A 593 -7.55 13.75 -7.36
CA PHE A 593 -8.33 14.97 -7.57
C PHE A 593 -8.79 15.12 -9.02
N PHE A 594 -7.89 15.17 -10.00
CA PHE A 594 -8.27 15.49 -11.38
C PHE A 594 -9.05 14.37 -12.07
N TYR A 595 -8.60 13.12 -11.95
CA TYR A 595 -9.25 11.96 -12.57
C TYR A 595 -10.75 11.86 -12.21
N PRO A 596 -11.16 11.99 -10.94
CA PRO A 596 -12.57 11.89 -10.56
C PRO A 596 -13.44 13.13 -10.82
N LEU A 597 -12.86 14.29 -11.19
CA LEU A 597 -13.64 15.52 -11.42
C LEU A 597 -14.68 15.35 -12.53
N ASN A 598 -14.43 14.49 -13.52
CA ASN A 598 -15.39 14.23 -14.58
C ASN A 598 -16.72 13.65 -14.03
N ALA A 599 -16.63 12.72 -13.07
CA ALA A 599 -17.80 12.12 -12.44
C ALA A 599 -18.67 13.17 -11.70
N CYS A 600 -18.05 14.23 -11.19
CA CYS A 600 -18.76 15.36 -10.57
C CYS A 600 -19.40 16.27 -11.60
N ALA A 601 -18.72 16.56 -12.72
CA ALA A 601 -19.18 17.51 -13.72
C ALA A 601 -20.45 17.03 -14.45
N ASN A 602 -20.56 15.72 -14.72
CA ASN A 602 -21.61 15.13 -15.55
C ASN A 602 -23.05 15.49 -15.09
N PRO A 603 -23.45 15.30 -13.81
CA PRO A 603 -24.76 15.73 -13.32
C PRO A 603 -25.09 17.21 -13.57
N PHE A 604 -24.14 18.11 -13.34
CA PHE A 604 -24.33 19.55 -13.57
C PHE A 604 -24.49 19.86 -15.05
N LEU A 605 -23.71 19.19 -15.90
CA LEU A 605 -23.82 19.32 -17.34
C LEU A 605 -25.19 18.81 -17.84
N TYR A 606 -25.75 17.73 -17.28
CA TYR A 606 -27.12 17.33 -17.60
C TYR A 606 -28.15 18.38 -17.17
N ALA A 607 -28.03 18.92 -15.95
CA ALA A 607 -28.92 19.95 -15.44
C ALA A 607 -28.91 21.21 -16.31
N ILE A 608 -27.75 21.66 -16.76
CA ILE A 608 -27.61 22.88 -17.56
C ILE A 608 -28.00 22.62 -19.03
N LEU A 609 -27.49 21.54 -19.62
CA LEU A 609 -27.52 21.31 -21.06
C LEU A 609 -28.81 20.62 -21.53
N THR A 610 -29.42 19.77 -20.69
CA THR A 610 -30.55 18.92 -21.06
C THR A 610 -31.88 19.50 -20.57
N LYS A 611 -32.65 20.09 -21.50
CA LYS A 611 -33.99 20.65 -21.19
C LYS A 611 -34.96 19.59 -20.67
N GLN A 612 -34.90 18.37 -21.21
CA GLN A 612 -35.77 17.27 -20.79
C GLN A 612 -35.51 16.88 -19.33
N TYR A 613 -34.24 16.72 -18.96
CA TYR A 613 -33.84 16.43 -17.58
C TYR A 613 -34.37 17.47 -16.60
N ARG A 614 -34.25 18.77 -16.93
CA ARG A 614 -34.82 19.84 -16.09
C ARG A 614 -36.32 19.72 -15.89
N ARG A 615 -37.08 19.42 -16.95
CA ARG A 615 -38.54 19.22 -16.86
C ARG A 615 -38.88 18.05 -15.94
N ASP A 616 -38.16 16.95 -16.09
CA ASP A 616 -38.39 15.73 -15.32
C ASP A 616 -38.03 15.94 -13.84
N PHE A 617 -36.91 16.63 -13.57
CA PHE A 617 -36.50 17.02 -12.22
C PHE A 617 -37.55 17.92 -11.54
N ILE A 618 -38.04 18.96 -12.25
CA ILE A 618 -39.09 19.84 -11.72
C ILE A 618 -40.39 19.06 -11.45
N THR A 619 -40.74 18.11 -12.33
CA THR A 619 -41.93 17.27 -12.16
C THR A 619 -41.79 16.34 -10.95
N LEU A 620 -40.58 15.82 -10.68
CA LEU A 620 -40.31 15.00 -9.50
C LEU A 620 -40.41 15.84 -8.21
N VAL A 621 -39.78 17.02 -8.19
CA VAL A 621 -39.82 17.96 -7.05
C VAL A 621 -41.25 18.49 -6.80
N ALA A 622 -42.07 18.60 -7.84
CA ALA A 622 -43.48 18.92 -7.69
C ALA A 622 -44.27 17.81 -6.97
N ARG A 623 -43.96 16.54 -7.26
CA ARG A 623 -44.63 15.39 -6.63
C ARG A 623 -44.29 15.23 -5.15
N THR A 624 -43.16 15.77 -4.68
CA THR A 624 -42.80 15.78 -3.24
C THR A 624 -43.51 16.87 -2.45
N GLY A 625 -44.37 17.69 -3.08
CA GLY A 625 -45.26 18.65 -2.41
C GLY A 625 -44.59 19.93 -1.89
N GLN A 626 -43.27 20.06 -2.01
CA GLN A 626 -42.51 21.19 -1.42
C GLN A 626 -42.42 22.43 -2.33
N CYS A 627 -42.78 22.35 -3.61
CA CYS A 627 -42.56 23.43 -4.60
C CYS A 627 -43.63 23.51 -5.71
N ASN A 628 -44.92 23.51 -5.36
CA ASN A 628 -46.01 23.62 -6.36
C ASN A 628 -45.94 24.90 -7.21
N TRP A 629 -45.45 26.02 -6.65
CA TRP A 629 -45.26 27.28 -7.37
C TRP A 629 -44.27 27.17 -8.56
N LEU A 630 -43.30 26.25 -8.48
CA LEU A 630 -42.30 26.05 -9.53
C LEU A 630 -42.94 25.44 -10.79
N VAL A 631 -43.95 24.58 -10.60
CA VAL A 631 -44.70 23.96 -11.70
C VAL A 631 -45.50 25.00 -12.48
N GLU A 632 -46.11 25.95 -11.78
CA GLU A 632 -46.88 27.05 -12.37
C GLU A 632 -45.98 27.96 -13.21
N LYS A 633 -44.77 28.27 -12.72
CA LYS A 633 -43.80 29.09 -13.45
C LYS A 633 -43.30 28.46 -14.75
N TYR A 634 -43.23 27.12 -14.84
CA TYR A 634 -42.74 26.41 -16.03
C TYR A 634 -43.85 25.93 -16.99
N LYS A 635 -45.13 25.97 -16.58
CA LYS A 635 -46.28 25.61 -17.44
C LYS A 635 -46.64 26.68 -18.48
N LEU A 636 -46.04 27.87 -18.46
CA LEU A 636 -46.44 29.01 -19.32
C LEU A 636 -45.69 29.15 -20.67
N SER A 637 -45.23 28.06 -21.29
CA SER A 637 -44.59 28.14 -22.62
C SER A 637 -44.99 27.04 -23.62
N THR A 638 -46.11 26.37 -23.40
CA THR A 638 -46.67 25.45 -24.40
C THR A 638 -47.86 26.09 -25.11
N THR A 639 -47.60 26.77 -26.22
CA THR A 639 -48.56 26.77 -27.32
C THR A 639 -48.58 25.35 -27.90
N PRO A 640 -49.77 24.72 -28.07
CA PRO A 640 -49.86 23.43 -28.73
C PRO A 640 -49.49 23.57 -30.22
N PRO A 641 -48.99 22.50 -30.87
CA PRO A 641 -48.74 22.51 -32.31
C PRO A 641 -50.06 22.76 -33.07
N PRO A 642 -50.03 23.53 -34.18
CA PRO A 642 -51.24 23.79 -34.95
C PRO A 642 -51.76 22.47 -35.54
N THR A 643 -52.95 22.06 -35.13
CA THR A 643 -53.75 21.04 -35.81
C THR A 643 -54.35 21.63 -37.10
N ALA A 644 -54.55 20.79 -38.11
CA ALA A 644 -54.91 21.14 -39.50
C ALA A 644 -56.25 21.88 -39.73
N HIS A 645 -56.90 22.42 -38.69
CA HIS A 645 -58.24 23.02 -38.76
C HIS A 645 -58.38 24.42 -38.14
N THR A 646 -57.32 25.22 -38.05
CA THR A 646 -57.45 26.63 -37.62
C THR A 646 -57.02 27.59 -38.73
N ASN A 647 -57.98 28.36 -39.24
CA ASN A 647 -57.80 29.41 -40.25
C ASN A 647 -56.79 30.48 -39.80
N PRO A 648 -55.92 30.98 -40.69
CA PRO A 648 -54.90 31.98 -40.37
C PRO A 648 -55.42 33.40 -40.60
N SER A 649 -56.12 34.00 -39.63
CA SER A 649 -56.42 35.44 -39.69
C SER A 649 -56.86 36.03 -38.35
N THR A 650 -55.97 36.07 -37.35
CA THR A 650 -56.10 37.06 -36.26
C THR A 650 -54.74 37.29 -35.57
N PRO A 651 -54.26 38.54 -35.41
CA PRO A 651 -53.04 38.82 -34.66
C PRO A 651 -53.28 38.60 -33.16
N ALA A 652 -52.36 37.93 -32.48
CA ALA A 652 -52.40 37.77 -31.03
C ALA A 652 -52.33 39.14 -30.32
N GLN A 653 -53.28 39.42 -29.43
CA GLN A 653 -53.25 40.60 -28.57
C GLN A 653 -52.17 40.44 -27.50
N LEU A 654 -51.29 41.44 -27.38
CA LEU A 654 -50.40 41.62 -26.22
C LEU A 654 -51.26 42.04 -25.02
N MET A 655 -51.16 41.33 -23.89
CA MET A 655 -51.70 41.79 -22.61
C MET A 655 -50.55 42.36 -21.75
N PRO A 656 -50.74 43.47 -21.01
CA PRO A 656 -49.65 44.19 -20.37
C PRO A 656 -49.20 43.53 -19.05
N LEU A 657 -47.92 43.72 -18.72
CA LEU A 657 -47.30 43.37 -17.44
C LEU A 657 -48.06 44.04 -16.28
N VAL A 658 -48.58 43.25 -15.35
CA VAL A 658 -49.13 43.75 -14.09
C VAL A 658 -48.03 43.80 -13.03
N ASP A 659 -47.90 44.98 -12.44
CA ASP A 659 -46.94 45.36 -11.43
C ASP A 659 -47.05 44.58 -10.11
N GLN A 660 -45.89 44.45 -9.49
CA GLN A 660 -45.62 43.79 -8.23
C GLN A 660 -46.15 44.63 -7.04
N LYS A 661 -47.45 44.57 -6.72
CA LYS A 661 -47.99 45.08 -5.44
C LYS A 661 -49.39 44.53 -5.16
N ASN A 662 -49.48 43.54 -4.26
CA ASN A 662 -50.50 43.40 -3.19
C ASN A 662 -50.49 41.97 -2.63
N HIS A 663 -49.62 41.75 -1.65
CA HIS A 663 -49.49 40.48 -0.92
C HIS A 663 -50.44 40.38 0.29
N SER A 664 -51.46 41.22 0.38
CA SER A 664 -52.29 41.36 1.60
C SER A 664 -53.78 41.03 1.43
N GLN A 665 -54.25 40.63 0.24
CA GLN A 665 -55.68 40.36 0.02
C GLN A 665 -56.09 38.88 -0.03
N VAL A 666 -55.14 37.94 -0.06
CA VAL A 666 -55.43 36.49 -0.18
C VAL A 666 -55.61 35.80 1.19
N SER A 667 -55.31 36.47 2.32
CA SER A 667 -55.50 35.86 3.65
C SER A 667 -56.92 35.99 4.23
N LYS A 668 -57.83 36.70 3.57
CA LYS A 668 -59.19 36.94 4.08
C LYS A 668 -60.29 36.02 3.53
N GLU A 669 -60.02 35.20 2.51
CA GLU A 669 -61.02 34.24 1.98
C GLU A 669 -60.92 32.83 2.59
N PHE A 670 -59.98 32.60 3.51
CA PHE A 670 -59.81 31.28 4.16
C PHE A 670 -60.52 31.15 5.53
N SER A 671 -61.20 32.19 6.05
CA SER A 671 -61.92 32.12 7.33
C SER A 671 -63.38 31.68 7.23
N ASP A 672 -64.01 31.74 6.05
CA ASP A 672 -65.47 31.58 5.92
C ASP A 672 -65.91 30.19 5.42
N PHE A 673 -65.03 29.18 5.48
CA PHE A 673 -65.37 27.78 5.15
C PHE A 673 -65.38 26.85 6.38
N LYS A 674 -65.42 27.39 7.60
CA LYS A 674 -65.68 26.64 8.84
C LYS A 674 -66.55 27.47 9.80
N ALA A 675 -67.85 27.50 9.53
CA ALA A 675 -68.91 27.73 10.50
C ALA A 675 -70.20 27.10 9.99
#